data_AF-A0A7V8JID9-F1
#
_entry.id   AF-A0A7V8JID9-F1
#
_cell.length_a   1.000
_cell.length_b   1.000
_cell.length_c   1.000
_cell.angle_alpha   90.00
_cell.angle_beta   90.00
_cell.angle_gamma   90.00
#
_symmetry.space_group_name_H-M   'P 1'
#
loop_
_entity.id
_entity.type
_entity.pdbx_description
1 polymer ?
#
loop_
_entity_poly.entity_id
_entity_poly.type
_entity_poly.pdbx_seq_one_letter_code
_entity_poly.pdbx_strand_id
1 'polypeptide(L)'
;MRVVVDLQACQSPDGRIRGVGRYCLSLTTALARQSRDHELWIAVNGAMPESVGNIRDMFTGIVPPERIVAWEGLSPTASMYAENHERSRVAERLREAFLESLQADVVLTASMVDGFVDSVVTSVAERSGALQVAILFDLIPLLLPDTYLVKEGQSAWYMRKVDHLRRCDLLLAISESARGEAIRMLDTNPDDVVNISAAVGSDFRKSPVPVTTSAVGHKYGIGKSFAMYAGGFDPRKNLVALVKAYAALPSAVRAGHQLVMVGNIDTVEFDELVRVRDAVGLSADELVFTGFVSDAELVRLYNACSLYVFPSTHEGFGLPALEAMACGAVVIGSSTTSLPEVIGVEEALFDPRDISAITAKVLQGLTDEPFRERMREHASVQATRFSWEASAEKAWDAMEDAIRHRSRAPEQELPTRSASVVALLAESPVDPACVAQALGYVPGRVELFCKSRSSGASDGVRGAALAAFHAAAFDDVVVHLSDSLDGADLLAMVRDVPATLVLASDRVSQVFKALASAEPALLASMLYRWGGYRALDVLAAADTSGFVDIPSEVLGYGDVAWSLAVSGVTRSTGTLVADVVSLPGVSRWSPEEVTRLAMAIAANEAPRCHLRTLYVDISHLVTEDAKTGIQRVVRHIVAELLATPPEGYRVEPIYIQPDGVFRYARSYCVQRFHPDIRLPEDAPVQFRPGDVFVGLDLAAHLVPYLRDTYVRMRSRGVDIHFVVYDLLPLLRPDCFDQAGLPTFRLWYEAIAELSDGIICISRTVAEEFRHWLPQAMPVRGRPLRIGWFHLGADLVPTASQEDVDGVLPFDLGGKPTFLMVGTIEPRKGHAQTVEAFEALWARGHEVNLVLIGKPGWRVDELVNRLRKHDEAGRRLFWLERADDSQLIAMYQTASALLAPSEGEGFGLPLIEAAQYGRPIIARDLPVFQEVAGEHAHYFSGTDAAPMADAIERWLELFAKGAHPQSSGLPWLTWAQSARQLADVAVGGQWHDSWSPGSVRRFAASDYRAEATVGSLARGRRSSSQVPGLLYGTPTFAMSAGNYEIVIMGSREGGGSAWVDVEAHGGAWRMASAALTAGEGLIGRVAVGVHEDVRDLRIRIMVDAGASVTFESVEISAT
;
A
#
# COMPACT_ATOMS: atom_id res chain seq x y z
N MET A 1 8.54 29.36 -8.95
CA MET A 1 7.37 29.35 -8.05
C MET A 1 7.20 27.95 -7.52
N ARG A 2 6.77 27.80 -6.27
CA ARG A 2 6.26 26.55 -5.72
C ARG A 2 4.74 26.51 -5.88
N VAL A 3 4.24 25.53 -6.63
CA VAL A 3 2.81 25.33 -6.87
C VAL A 3 2.38 24.04 -6.19
N VAL A 4 1.43 24.13 -5.27
CA VAL A 4 0.80 22.97 -4.62
C VAL A 4 -0.56 22.74 -5.27
N VAL A 5 -0.74 21.58 -5.89
CA VAL A 5 -2.04 21.14 -6.41
C VAL A 5 -2.73 20.27 -5.37
N ASP A 6 -3.82 20.75 -4.80
CA ASP A 6 -4.70 19.94 -3.94
C ASP A 6 -5.58 19.05 -4.82
N LEU A 7 -5.26 17.76 -4.82
CA LEU A 7 -5.81 16.75 -5.71
C LEU A 7 -6.83 15.84 -5.01
N GLN A 8 -7.42 16.29 -3.90
CA GLN A 8 -8.46 15.54 -3.18
C GLN A 8 -9.67 15.15 -4.03
N ALA A 9 -10.01 15.92 -5.07
CA ALA A 9 -11.07 15.60 -6.02
C ALA A 9 -10.87 14.24 -6.72
N CYS A 10 -9.62 13.76 -6.80
CA CYS A 10 -9.24 12.47 -7.37
C CYS A 10 -9.25 11.32 -6.34
N GLN A 11 -9.58 11.60 -5.07
CA GLN A 11 -9.57 10.63 -3.99
C GLN A 11 -10.93 10.01 -3.70
N SER A 12 -12.02 10.67 -4.11
CA SER A 12 -13.36 10.11 -3.94
C SER A 12 -13.56 8.88 -4.83
N PRO A 13 -14.18 7.79 -4.33
CA PRO A 13 -14.39 6.57 -5.10
C PRO A 13 -15.06 6.79 -6.46
N ASP A 14 -16.08 7.66 -6.49
CA ASP A 14 -16.83 8.00 -7.70
C ASP A 14 -16.09 9.00 -8.61
N GLY A 15 -15.39 9.97 -8.01
CA GLY A 15 -14.68 11.03 -8.74
C GLY A 15 -13.39 10.58 -9.41
N ARG A 16 -12.68 9.60 -8.84
CA ARG A 16 -11.40 9.10 -9.37
C ARG A 16 -11.53 8.46 -10.76
N ILE A 17 -12.63 7.76 -11.00
CA ILE A 17 -12.75 6.86 -12.16
C ILE A 17 -13.40 7.57 -13.36
N ARG A 18 -14.28 8.56 -13.14
CA ARG A 18 -15.04 9.26 -14.21
C ARG A 18 -15.28 10.74 -13.87
N GLY A 19 -15.54 11.56 -14.89
CA GLY A 19 -15.94 12.97 -14.70
C GLY A 19 -14.82 13.86 -14.18
N VAL A 20 -15.16 14.73 -13.21
CA VAL A 20 -14.29 15.81 -12.68
C VAL A 20 -12.92 15.29 -12.22
N GLY A 21 -12.86 14.23 -11.42
CA GLY A 21 -11.57 13.74 -10.91
C GLY A 21 -10.65 13.21 -12.02
N ARG A 22 -11.18 12.64 -13.11
CA ARG A 22 -10.39 12.27 -14.30
C ARG A 22 -9.77 13.50 -14.99
N TYR A 23 -10.51 14.60 -15.04
CA TYR A 23 -10.05 15.85 -15.66
C TYR A 23 -8.98 16.52 -14.81
N CYS A 24 -9.21 16.63 -13.49
CA CYS A 24 -8.23 17.11 -12.53
C CYS A 24 -6.91 16.36 -12.64
N LEU A 25 -6.99 15.03 -12.75
CA LEU A 25 -5.84 14.14 -12.87
C LEU A 25 -5.08 14.34 -14.19
N SER A 26 -5.81 14.45 -15.30
CA SER A 26 -5.22 14.64 -16.63
C SER A 26 -4.55 16.01 -16.76
N LEU A 27 -5.21 17.07 -16.28
CA LEU A 27 -4.64 18.41 -16.24
C LEU A 27 -3.41 18.47 -15.32
N THR A 28 -3.49 17.90 -14.11
CA THR A 28 -2.36 17.87 -13.18
C THR A 28 -1.18 17.08 -13.73
N THR A 29 -1.45 15.99 -14.45
CA THR A 29 -0.41 15.22 -15.16
C THR A 29 0.27 16.08 -16.24
N ALA A 30 -0.50 16.83 -17.02
CA ALA A 30 0.05 17.74 -18.02
C ALA A 30 0.85 18.90 -17.40
N LEU A 31 0.33 19.52 -16.33
CA LEU A 31 1.04 20.54 -15.54
C LEU A 31 2.37 20.02 -15.01
N ALA A 32 2.41 18.79 -14.48
CA ALA A 32 3.61 18.17 -13.94
C ALA A 32 4.63 17.84 -15.04
N ARG A 33 4.19 17.34 -16.20
CA ARG A 33 5.06 17.09 -17.37
C ARG A 33 5.62 18.37 -17.99
N GLN A 34 4.91 19.49 -17.84
CA GLN A 34 5.26 20.80 -18.36
C GLN A 34 5.55 21.79 -17.24
N SER A 35 6.19 21.35 -16.15
CA SER A 35 6.41 22.20 -14.97
C SER A 35 7.31 23.41 -15.20
N ARG A 36 7.91 23.56 -16.40
CA ARG A 36 8.88 24.61 -16.73
C ARG A 36 10.01 24.60 -15.66
N ASP A 37 10.39 25.76 -15.15
CA ASP A 37 11.32 25.95 -14.02
C ASP A 37 10.60 26.05 -12.65
N HIS A 38 9.35 25.57 -12.56
CA HIS A 38 8.56 25.61 -11.33
C HIS A 38 8.65 24.31 -10.54
N GLU A 39 8.45 24.43 -9.23
CA GLU A 39 8.38 23.29 -8.33
C GLU A 39 6.91 22.89 -8.13
N LEU A 40 6.48 21.77 -8.71
CA LEU A 40 5.11 21.26 -8.55
C LEU A 40 5.04 20.23 -7.42
N TRP A 41 4.12 20.46 -6.50
CA TRP A 41 3.79 19.60 -5.37
C TRP A 41 2.34 19.13 -5.48
N ILE A 42 2.06 17.94 -4.98
CA ILE A 42 0.70 17.38 -4.93
C ILE A 42 0.34 17.16 -3.47
N ALA A 43 -0.76 17.76 -3.04
CA ALA A 43 -1.34 17.55 -1.72
C ALA A 43 -2.57 16.66 -1.82
N VAL A 44 -2.68 15.69 -0.92
CA VAL A 44 -3.83 14.77 -0.81
C VAL A 44 -4.26 14.63 0.65
N ASN A 45 -5.50 14.21 0.88
CA ASN A 45 -6.05 13.93 2.22
C ASN A 45 -5.69 12.51 2.67
N GLY A 46 -4.84 12.42 3.69
CA GLY A 46 -4.42 11.20 4.36
C GLY A 46 -5.54 10.47 5.11
N ALA A 47 -6.65 11.15 5.42
CA ALA A 47 -7.85 10.51 5.95
C ALA A 47 -8.65 9.71 4.90
N MET A 48 -8.21 9.72 3.64
CA MET A 48 -8.72 8.90 2.53
C MET A 48 -7.63 7.95 1.98
N PRO A 49 -7.05 7.07 2.83
CA PRO A 49 -5.72 6.51 2.57
C PRO A 49 -5.69 5.48 1.43
N GLU A 50 -6.83 4.85 1.09
CA GLU A 50 -6.96 3.94 -0.06
C GLU A 50 -6.59 4.60 -1.40
N SER A 51 -6.88 5.90 -1.53
CA SER A 51 -6.63 6.66 -2.76
C SER A 51 -5.22 7.25 -2.85
N VAL A 52 -4.58 7.51 -1.70
CA VAL A 52 -3.26 8.16 -1.63
C VAL A 52 -2.20 7.35 -2.35
N GLY A 53 -2.17 6.03 -2.12
CA GLY A 53 -1.24 5.14 -2.81
C GLY A 53 -1.41 5.19 -4.32
N ASN A 54 -2.66 5.17 -4.80
CA ASN A 54 -2.97 5.22 -6.22
C ASN A 54 -2.52 6.55 -6.87
N ILE A 55 -2.71 7.69 -6.19
CA ILE A 55 -2.25 8.99 -6.69
C ILE A 55 -0.72 9.01 -6.73
N ARG A 56 -0.02 8.58 -5.67
CA ARG A 56 1.46 8.49 -5.67
C ARG A 56 1.97 7.65 -6.84
N ASP A 57 1.35 6.49 -7.07
CA ASP A 57 1.72 5.58 -8.16
C ASP A 57 1.57 6.27 -9.54
N MET A 58 0.47 7.01 -9.75
CA MET A 58 0.22 7.69 -11.02
C MET A 58 1.23 8.78 -11.39
N PHE A 59 1.81 9.44 -10.39
CA PHE A 59 2.81 10.48 -10.58
C PHE A 59 4.25 9.98 -10.44
N THR A 60 4.46 8.68 -10.26
CA THR A 60 5.79 8.08 -10.18
C THR A 60 6.58 8.35 -11.47
N GLY A 61 7.78 8.89 -11.33
CA GLY A 61 8.63 9.30 -12.45
C GLY A 61 8.22 10.63 -13.12
N ILE A 62 7.15 11.29 -12.65
CA ILE A 62 6.70 12.61 -13.12
C ILE A 62 6.94 13.66 -12.03
N VAL A 63 6.51 13.38 -10.79
CA VAL A 63 6.73 14.23 -9.62
C VAL A 63 7.60 13.46 -8.63
N PRO A 64 8.64 14.09 -8.04
CA PRO A 64 9.45 13.44 -7.00
C PRO A 64 8.58 12.94 -5.84
N PRO A 65 8.79 11.71 -5.31
CA PRO A 65 7.95 11.14 -4.25
C PRO A 65 7.82 12.01 -3.00
N GLU A 66 8.87 12.75 -2.65
CA GLU A 66 8.93 13.70 -1.54
C GLU A 66 8.01 14.93 -1.72
N ARG A 67 7.57 15.20 -2.95
CA ARG A 67 6.66 16.31 -3.28
C ARG A 67 5.19 15.87 -3.39
N ILE A 68 4.89 14.59 -3.14
CA ILE A 68 3.52 14.08 -3.04
C ILE A 68 3.23 13.85 -1.56
N VAL A 69 2.58 14.84 -0.96
CA VAL A 69 2.38 14.93 0.48
C VAL A 69 0.94 14.69 0.86
N ALA A 70 0.73 14.01 2.00
CA ALA A 70 -0.59 13.74 2.54
C ALA A 70 -0.78 14.51 3.85
N TRP A 71 -1.86 15.27 3.96
CA TRP A 71 -2.26 15.91 5.21
C TRP A 71 -3.26 15.04 5.96
N GLU A 72 -3.15 14.93 7.27
CA GLU A 72 -4.06 14.16 8.10
C GLU A 72 -5.23 15.03 8.57
N GLY A 73 -6.43 14.59 8.23
CA GLY A 73 -7.69 15.18 8.67
C GLY A 73 -8.45 14.28 9.64
N LEU A 74 -9.63 14.74 10.02
CA LEU A 74 -10.62 13.90 10.68
C LEU A 74 -11.46 13.17 9.62
N SER A 75 -12.01 12.02 9.98
CA SER A 75 -12.92 11.25 9.12
C SER A 75 -13.95 10.49 9.96
N PRO A 76 -15.20 10.33 9.47
CA PRO A 76 -15.73 10.87 8.21
C PRO A 76 -16.03 12.38 8.27
N THR A 77 -16.04 13.05 7.10
CA THR A 77 -16.29 14.51 6.95
C THR A 77 -17.40 14.86 5.95
N ALA A 78 -18.10 13.87 5.39
CA ALA A 78 -19.19 14.08 4.43
C ALA A 78 -20.29 14.98 5.01
N SER A 79 -20.54 16.11 4.35
CA SER A 79 -21.42 17.17 4.84
C SER A 79 -22.91 16.84 4.79
N MET A 80 -23.31 15.77 4.10
CA MET A 80 -24.69 15.27 4.10
C MET A 80 -25.15 14.77 5.47
N TYR A 81 -24.20 14.47 6.37
CA TYR A 81 -24.44 14.05 7.75
C TYR A 81 -24.13 15.20 8.71
N ALA A 82 -25.12 15.61 9.49
CA ALA A 82 -25.00 16.77 10.40
C ALA A 82 -23.92 16.58 11.47
N GLU A 83 -23.75 15.35 11.97
CA GLU A 83 -22.73 14.96 12.95
C GLU A 83 -21.28 15.10 12.44
N ASN A 84 -21.09 15.27 11.13
CA ASN A 84 -19.78 15.48 10.52
C ASN A 84 -19.45 16.96 10.34
N HIS A 85 -20.40 17.88 10.56
CA HIS A 85 -20.20 19.31 10.24
C HIS A 85 -19.04 19.90 11.04
N GLU A 86 -18.96 19.63 12.34
CA GLU A 86 -17.85 20.09 13.19
C GLU A 86 -16.51 19.50 12.74
N ARG A 87 -16.47 18.18 12.47
CA ARG A 87 -15.28 17.49 11.95
C ARG A 87 -14.81 18.06 10.62
N SER A 88 -15.74 18.39 9.72
CA SER A 88 -15.46 19.03 8.44
C SER A 88 -14.81 20.41 8.64
N ARG A 89 -15.35 21.25 9.55
CA ARG A 89 -14.75 22.56 9.87
C ARG A 89 -13.36 22.47 10.47
N VAL A 90 -13.14 21.52 11.37
CA VAL A 90 -11.81 21.29 11.94
C VAL A 90 -10.85 20.82 10.85
N ALA A 91 -11.28 19.90 9.99
CA ALA A 91 -10.48 19.44 8.86
C ALA A 91 -10.14 20.55 7.85
N GLU A 92 -11.04 21.52 7.61
CA GLU A 92 -10.75 22.72 6.80
C GLU A 92 -9.55 23.49 7.38
N ARG A 93 -9.50 23.69 8.72
CA ARG A 93 -8.41 24.40 9.39
C ARG A 93 -7.10 23.61 9.40
N LEU A 94 -7.15 22.30 9.61
CA LEU A 94 -5.99 21.43 9.54
C LEU A 94 -5.37 21.46 8.13
N ARG A 95 -6.21 21.36 7.10
CA ARG A 95 -5.80 21.46 5.70
C ARG A 95 -5.16 22.80 5.38
N GLU A 96 -5.82 23.90 5.74
CA GLU A 96 -5.31 25.26 5.51
C GLU A 96 -3.94 25.46 6.15
N ALA A 97 -3.79 25.08 7.42
CA ALA A 97 -2.52 25.18 8.13
C ALA A 97 -1.42 24.31 7.49
N PHE A 98 -1.76 23.08 7.08
CA PHE A 98 -0.82 22.21 6.39
C PHE A 98 -0.35 22.81 5.06
N LEU A 99 -1.28 23.29 4.22
CA LEU A 99 -0.93 23.87 2.91
C LEU A 99 -0.08 25.15 3.07
N GLU A 100 -0.36 25.98 4.07
CA GLU A 100 0.45 27.16 4.36
C GLU A 100 1.86 26.76 4.84
N SER A 101 2.01 25.65 5.57
CA SER A 101 3.30 25.12 6.02
C SER A 101 4.23 24.70 4.87
N LEU A 102 3.67 24.36 3.70
CA LEU A 102 4.43 24.04 2.49
C LEU A 102 5.07 25.27 1.83
N GLN A 103 4.76 26.48 2.30
CA GLN A 103 5.29 27.75 1.78
C GLN A 103 5.08 27.89 0.27
N ALA A 104 3.89 27.52 -0.22
CA ALA A 104 3.55 27.62 -1.63
C ALA A 104 3.45 29.08 -2.09
N ASP A 105 3.84 29.35 -3.33
CA ASP A 105 3.49 30.61 -4.00
C ASP A 105 2.07 30.54 -4.56
N VAL A 106 1.64 29.34 -4.99
CA VAL A 106 0.31 29.08 -5.54
C VAL A 106 -0.28 27.80 -4.93
N VAL A 107 -1.54 27.85 -4.50
CA VAL A 107 -2.33 26.68 -4.12
C VAL A 107 -3.45 26.52 -5.14
N LEU A 108 -3.37 25.48 -5.97
CA LEU A 108 -4.40 25.13 -6.95
C LEU A 108 -5.33 24.05 -6.35
N THR A 109 -6.56 24.43 -6.02
CA THR A 109 -7.60 23.47 -5.61
C THR A 109 -8.28 22.91 -6.85
N ALA A 110 -8.04 21.61 -7.14
CA ALA A 110 -8.47 21.00 -8.39
C ALA A 110 -9.99 20.93 -8.56
N SER A 111 -10.75 20.88 -7.45
CA SER A 111 -12.20 21.09 -7.45
C SER A 111 -12.65 21.62 -6.10
N MET A 112 -13.47 22.67 -6.10
CA MET A 112 -13.98 23.30 -4.88
C MET A 112 -15.30 22.70 -4.40
N VAL A 113 -16.04 22.00 -5.28
CA VAL A 113 -17.45 21.61 -5.07
C VAL A 113 -17.63 20.12 -4.74
N ASP A 114 -16.64 19.51 -4.09
CA ASP A 114 -16.69 18.16 -3.50
C ASP A 114 -16.83 18.20 -1.96
N GLY A 115 -17.20 17.07 -1.34
CA GLY A 115 -17.35 16.97 0.12
C GLY A 115 -18.77 16.90 0.67
N PHE A 116 -19.81 16.86 -0.19
CA PHE A 116 -21.18 16.67 0.30
C PHE A 116 -21.44 15.21 0.70
N VAL A 117 -21.08 14.27 -0.17
CA VAL A 117 -21.30 12.82 0.05
C VAL A 117 -20.03 12.06 0.42
N ASP A 118 -18.86 12.65 0.19
CA ASP A 118 -17.55 12.06 0.45
C ASP A 118 -16.76 12.86 1.50
N SER A 119 -15.57 12.36 1.85
CA SER A 119 -14.72 13.00 2.86
C SER A 119 -13.72 14.02 2.28
N VAL A 120 -13.97 14.53 1.06
CA VAL A 120 -13.16 15.62 0.49
C VAL A 120 -13.40 16.89 1.30
N VAL A 121 -12.31 17.56 1.68
CA VAL A 121 -12.37 18.79 2.46
C VAL A 121 -11.63 19.87 1.69
N THR A 122 -12.36 20.89 1.25
CA THR A 122 -11.83 22.00 0.48
C THR A 122 -12.30 23.32 1.05
N SER A 123 -11.39 24.27 1.13
CA SER A 123 -11.62 25.61 1.62
C SER A 123 -10.54 26.54 1.08
N VAL A 124 -10.84 27.83 1.16
CA VAL A 124 -9.92 28.94 0.89
C VAL A 124 -9.77 29.68 2.20
N ALA A 125 -8.53 29.84 2.68
CA ALA A 125 -8.25 30.54 3.92
C ALA A 125 -8.67 32.02 3.82
N GLU A 126 -9.09 32.63 4.93
CA GLU A 126 -9.43 34.06 4.95
C GLU A 126 -8.22 34.96 4.70
N ARG A 127 -7.02 34.48 5.04
CA ARG A 127 -5.74 35.12 4.78
C ARG A 127 -4.75 34.02 4.41
N SER A 128 -4.15 34.08 3.23
CA SER A 128 -3.08 33.17 2.81
C SER A 128 -1.93 33.94 2.17
N GLY A 129 -0.70 33.47 2.44
CA GLY A 129 0.50 33.97 1.76
C GLY A 129 0.61 33.51 0.31
N ALA A 130 -0.10 32.45 -0.08
CA ALA A 130 -0.13 31.91 -1.44
C ALA A 130 -1.24 32.52 -2.29
N LEU A 131 -1.12 32.44 -3.61
CA LEU A 131 -2.20 32.71 -4.56
C LEU A 131 -3.19 31.54 -4.54
N GLN A 132 -4.46 31.81 -4.24
CA GLN A 132 -5.51 30.81 -4.14
C GLN A 132 -6.20 30.64 -5.49
N VAL A 133 -5.99 29.49 -6.13
CA VAL A 133 -6.48 29.19 -7.48
C VAL A 133 -7.46 28.02 -7.42
N ALA A 134 -8.54 28.07 -8.19
CA ALA A 134 -9.45 26.94 -8.32
C ALA A 134 -9.87 26.69 -9.78
N ILE A 135 -10.10 25.42 -10.12
CA ILE A 135 -10.71 25.06 -11.41
C ILE A 135 -12.22 25.23 -11.28
N LEU A 136 -12.81 25.98 -12.22
CA LEU A 136 -14.26 26.18 -12.30
C LEU A 136 -14.83 25.33 -13.44
N PHE A 137 -15.57 24.29 -13.07
CA PHE A 137 -16.26 23.43 -14.03
C PHE A 137 -17.56 24.05 -14.53
N ASP A 138 -18.47 24.38 -13.62
CA ASP A 138 -19.73 25.05 -13.90
C ASP A 138 -20.34 25.64 -12.62
N LEU A 139 -21.41 26.42 -12.77
CA LEU A 139 -22.27 26.89 -11.68
C LEU A 139 -23.71 26.40 -11.84
N ILE A 140 -23.91 25.22 -12.46
CA ILE A 140 -25.23 24.66 -12.75
C ILE A 140 -26.10 24.53 -11.50
N PRO A 141 -25.59 24.05 -10.34
CA PRO A 141 -26.42 23.98 -9.14
C PRO A 141 -26.91 25.35 -8.63
N LEU A 142 -26.19 26.44 -8.94
CA LEU A 142 -26.61 27.80 -8.61
C LEU A 142 -27.68 28.32 -9.60
N LEU A 143 -27.61 27.89 -10.86
CA LEU A 143 -28.60 28.22 -11.90
C LEU A 143 -29.92 27.46 -11.72
N LEU A 144 -29.85 26.21 -11.24
CA LEU A 144 -30.98 25.28 -11.13
C LEU A 144 -31.09 24.72 -9.70
N PRO A 145 -31.26 25.58 -8.66
CA PRO A 145 -31.21 25.15 -7.26
C PRO A 145 -32.32 24.14 -6.92
N ASP A 146 -33.51 24.31 -7.49
CA ASP A 146 -34.65 23.42 -7.27
C ASP A 146 -34.46 22.01 -7.86
N THR A 147 -33.43 21.82 -8.69
CA THR A 147 -33.06 20.52 -9.28
C THR A 147 -31.88 19.89 -8.55
N TYR A 148 -30.82 20.65 -8.27
CA TYR A 148 -29.55 20.10 -7.76
C TYR A 148 -29.29 20.30 -6.28
N LEU A 149 -30.02 21.22 -5.61
CA LEU A 149 -29.82 21.57 -4.20
C LEU A 149 -31.03 21.18 -3.34
N VAL A 150 -31.62 20.02 -3.65
CA VAL A 150 -32.88 19.53 -3.04
C VAL A 150 -32.68 18.77 -1.74
N LYS A 151 -31.48 18.26 -1.47
CA LYS A 151 -31.21 17.49 -0.24
C LYS A 151 -31.05 18.43 0.95
N GLU A 152 -31.47 17.96 2.13
CA GLU A 152 -31.34 18.72 3.37
C GLU A 152 -29.86 19.12 3.60
N GLY A 153 -29.63 20.39 3.97
CA GLY A 153 -28.30 20.94 4.18
C GLY A 153 -27.45 21.18 2.92
N GLN A 154 -27.83 20.63 1.75
CA GLN A 154 -27.04 20.73 0.51
C GLN A 154 -26.93 22.16 -0.01
N SER A 155 -28.03 22.92 0.03
CA SER A 155 -28.02 24.34 -0.38
C SER A 155 -27.09 25.18 0.50
N ALA A 156 -27.18 25.03 1.82
CA ALA A 156 -26.31 25.73 2.76
C ALA A 156 -24.83 25.34 2.57
N TRP A 157 -24.55 24.05 2.36
CA TRP A 157 -23.20 23.57 2.05
C TRP A 157 -22.66 24.15 0.74
N TYR A 158 -23.46 24.12 -0.34
CA TYR A 158 -23.05 24.59 -1.66
C TYR A 158 -22.78 26.09 -1.67
N MET A 159 -23.62 26.89 -0.99
CA MET A 159 -23.40 28.33 -0.86
C MET A 159 -22.08 28.66 -0.14
N ARG A 160 -21.63 27.82 0.81
CA ARG A 160 -20.28 27.99 1.37
C ARG A 160 -19.19 27.75 0.33
N LYS A 161 -19.36 26.75 -0.54
CA LYS A 161 -18.41 26.50 -1.65
C LYS A 161 -18.40 27.65 -2.65
N VAL A 162 -19.56 28.27 -2.92
CA VAL A 162 -19.66 29.52 -3.69
C VAL A 162 -18.88 30.65 -3.01
N ASP A 163 -18.98 30.80 -1.69
CA ASP A 163 -18.20 31.79 -0.94
C ASP A 163 -16.69 31.50 -0.92
N HIS A 164 -16.28 30.23 -1.05
CA HIS A 164 -14.88 29.87 -1.28
C HIS A 164 -14.43 30.24 -2.70
N LEU A 165 -15.22 29.95 -3.73
CA LEU A 165 -14.93 30.34 -5.12
C LEU A 165 -14.79 31.86 -5.28
N ARG A 166 -15.63 32.65 -4.60
CA ARG A 166 -15.54 34.12 -4.56
C ARG A 166 -14.26 34.64 -3.91
N ARG A 167 -13.62 33.84 -3.05
CA ARG A 167 -12.39 34.19 -2.35
C ARG A 167 -11.12 33.75 -3.08
N CYS A 168 -11.24 32.96 -4.15
CA CYS A 168 -10.09 32.63 -4.98
C CYS A 168 -9.54 33.90 -5.64
N ASP A 169 -8.22 34.01 -5.70
CA ASP A 169 -7.53 35.08 -6.42
C ASP A 169 -7.58 34.86 -7.94
N LEU A 170 -7.73 33.61 -8.38
CA LEU A 170 -7.81 33.23 -9.79
C LEU A 170 -8.72 32.01 -9.98
N LEU A 171 -9.62 32.07 -10.97
CA LEU A 171 -10.45 30.96 -11.39
C LEU A 171 -10.02 30.48 -12.79
N LEU A 172 -9.74 29.19 -12.92
CA LEU A 172 -9.43 28.52 -14.18
C LEU A 172 -10.70 27.87 -14.72
N ALA A 173 -11.43 28.58 -15.58
CA ALA A 173 -12.67 28.10 -16.17
C ALA A 173 -12.39 27.11 -17.31
N ILE A 174 -13.20 26.05 -17.39
CA ILE A 174 -13.05 25.04 -18.46
C ILE A 174 -13.69 25.47 -19.79
N SER A 175 -14.44 26.58 -19.84
CA SER A 175 -15.09 27.12 -21.03
C SER A 175 -15.30 28.63 -20.92
N GLU A 176 -15.60 29.29 -22.04
CA GLU A 176 -15.98 30.71 -22.00
C GLU A 176 -17.38 30.89 -21.38
N SER A 177 -18.25 29.89 -21.52
CA SER A 177 -19.55 29.87 -20.84
C SER A 177 -19.38 29.89 -19.32
N ALA A 178 -18.56 28.99 -18.77
CA ALA A 178 -18.28 28.93 -17.34
C ALA A 178 -17.58 30.19 -16.84
N ARG A 179 -16.66 30.76 -17.63
CA ARG A 179 -16.03 32.07 -17.34
C ARG A 179 -17.07 33.19 -17.24
N GLY A 180 -17.98 33.28 -18.20
CA GLY A 180 -19.05 34.28 -18.20
C GLY A 180 -20.04 34.11 -17.04
N GLU A 181 -20.31 32.88 -16.63
CA GLU A 181 -21.11 32.58 -15.43
C GLU A 181 -20.40 33.03 -14.15
N ALA A 182 -19.11 32.75 -14.01
CA ALA A 182 -18.30 33.21 -12.87
C ALA A 182 -18.41 34.72 -12.70
N ILE A 183 -18.13 35.48 -13.77
CA ILE A 183 -18.16 36.95 -13.75
C ILE A 183 -19.54 37.46 -13.33
N ARG A 184 -20.62 36.87 -13.87
CA ARG A 184 -21.99 37.34 -13.58
C ARG A 184 -22.53 36.91 -12.21
N MET A 185 -22.21 35.70 -11.76
CA MET A 185 -22.88 35.06 -10.61
C MET A 185 -22.03 35.09 -9.34
N LEU A 186 -20.71 35.10 -9.49
CA LEU A 186 -19.76 35.24 -8.38
C LEU A 186 -19.34 36.70 -8.17
N ASP A 187 -19.63 37.59 -9.11
CA ASP A 187 -19.18 39.00 -9.12
C ASP A 187 -17.64 39.11 -9.16
N THR A 188 -17.00 38.20 -9.90
CA THR A 188 -15.54 38.14 -10.04
C THR A 188 -15.07 39.08 -11.16
N ASN A 189 -13.94 39.75 -10.93
CA ASN A 189 -13.28 40.57 -11.94
C ASN A 189 -12.93 39.72 -13.18
N PRO A 190 -13.26 40.16 -14.41
CA PRO A 190 -12.93 39.43 -15.63
C PRO A 190 -11.46 39.03 -15.79
N ASP A 191 -10.52 39.81 -15.24
CA ASP A 191 -9.08 39.52 -15.32
C ASP A 191 -8.66 38.37 -14.38
N ASP A 192 -9.48 38.05 -13.37
CA ASP A 192 -9.24 37.00 -12.38
C ASP A 192 -9.93 35.67 -12.74
N VAL A 193 -10.46 35.56 -13.96
CA VAL A 193 -11.06 34.32 -14.50
C VAL A 193 -10.50 34.05 -15.89
N VAL A 194 -9.79 32.94 -16.05
CA VAL A 194 -9.14 32.56 -17.32
C VAL A 194 -9.73 31.27 -17.87
N ASN A 195 -10.11 31.28 -19.15
CA ASN A 195 -10.56 30.07 -19.84
C ASN A 195 -9.36 29.22 -20.28
N ILE A 196 -9.15 28.11 -19.56
CA ILE A 196 -8.09 27.13 -19.86
C ILE A 196 -8.56 25.99 -20.77
N SER A 197 -9.86 25.96 -21.11
CA SER A 197 -10.50 24.85 -21.83
C SER A 197 -10.43 23.51 -21.08
N ALA A 198 -10.85 22.44 -21.74
CA ALA A 198 -10.68 21.05 -21.30
C ALA A 198 -10.25 20.18 -22.49
N ALA A 199 -9.96 18.90 -22.24
CA ALA A 199 -9.57 17.96 -23.29
C ALA A 199 -10.10 16.54 -23.03
N VAL A 200 -9.92 15.66 -24.01
CA VAL A 200 -10.29 14.24 -23.94
C VAL A 200 -9.07 13.36 -23.67
N GLY A 201 -9.31 12.18 -23.08
CA GLY A 201 -8.26 11.18 -22.88
C GLY A 201 -7.79 10.56 -24.19
N SER A 202 -6.55 10.07 -24.23
CA SER A 202 -5.91 9.48 -25.43
C SER A 202 -6.57 8.20 -25.97
N ASP A 203 -7.45 7.60 -25.16
CA ASP A 203 -8.20 6.39 -25.54
C ASP A 203 -9.36 6.72 -26.49
N PHE A 204 -9.87 7.96 -26.47
CA PHE A 204 -10.90 8.44 -27.39
C PHE A 204 -10.25 8.87 -28.71
N ARG A 205 -10.09 7.89 -29.60
CA ARG A 205 -9.51 8.10 -30.92
C ARG A 205 -10.24 7.30 -31.98
N LYS A 206 -10.13 7.79 -33.22
CA LYS A 206 -10.60 7.07 -34.40
C LYS A 206 -9.88 5.72 -34.51
N SER A 207 -10.65 4.65 -34.66
CA SER A 207 -10.15 3.30 -34.87
C SER A 207 -9.49 3.20 -36.25
N PRO A 208 -8.31 2.55 -36.36
CA PRO A 208 -7.67 2.31 -37.64
C PRO A 208 -8.48 1.31 -38.50
N VAL A 209 -9.32 0.48 -37.87
CA VAL A 209 -10.21 -0.46 -38.55
C VAL A 209 -11.66 0.02 -38.41
N PRO A 210 -12.44 0.09 -39.50
CA PRO A 210 -13.86 0.46 -39.44
C PRO A 210 -14.63 -0.45 -38.46
N VAL A 211 -15.31 0.16 -37.50
CA VAL A 211 -16.14 -0.55 -36.53
C VAL A 211 -17.57 -0.59 -37.07
N THR A 212 -18.10 -1.79 -37.32
CA THR A 212 -19.47 -1.95 -37.83
C THR A 212 -20.47 -1.98 -36.69
N THR A 213 -21.72 -1.58 -36.96
CA THR A 213 -22.85 -1.71 -36.01
C THR A 213 -22.99 -3.13 -35.46
N SER A 214 -22.83 -4.15 -36.31
CA SER A 214 -22.90 -5.55 -35.91
C SER A 214 -21.83 -5.97 -34.88
N ALA A 215 -20.67 -5.31 -34.90
CA ALA A 215 -19.55 -5.62 -34.00
C ALA A 215 -19.74 -5.04 -32.59
N VAL A 216 -20.63 -4.06 -32.42
CA VAL A 216 -20.85 -3.36 -31.14
C VAL A 216 -22.22 -3.63 -30.53
N GLY A 217 -23.18 -4.08 -31.34
CA GLY A 217 -24.58 -3.81 -31.08
C GLY A 217 -25.44 -4.95 -30.55
N HIS A 218 -25.09 -6.21 -30.83
CA HIS A 218 -26.00 -7.33 -30.55
C HIS A 218 -26.32 -7.47 -29.04
N LYS A 219 -25.33 -7.25 -28.17
CA LYS A 219 -25.49 -7.27 -26.70
C LYS A 219 -26.50 -6.24 -26.18
N TYR A 220 -26.64 -5.11 -26.88
CA TYR A 220 -27.46 -3.98 -26.44
C TYR A 220 -28.76 -3.82 -27.23
N GLY A 221 -29.06 -4.72 -28.16
CA GLY A 221 -30.22 -4.58 -29.06
C GLY A 221 -30.02 -3.56 -30.19
N ILE A 222 -28.77 -3.20 -30.50
CA ILE A 222 -28.43 -2.34 -31.64
C ILE A 222 -28.23 -3.23 -32.88
N GLY A 223 -29.20 -3.19 -33.79
CA GLY A 223 -29.24 -3.98 -35.02
C GLY A 223 -29.17 -3.14 -36.31
N LYS A 224 -29.27 -1.81 -36.21
CA LYS A 224 -29.29 -0.88 -37.35
C LYS A 224 -28.31 0.25 -37.15
N SER A 225 -28.03 1.01 -38.21
CA SER A 225 -27.34 2.30 -38.10
C SER A 225 -28.00 3.16 -37.03
N PHE A 226 -27.26 3.97 -36.29
CA PHE A 226 -27.83 4.62 -35.11
C PHE A 226 -27.34 6.04 -34.90
N ALA A 227 -28.27 6.88 -34.44
CA ALA A 227 -27.96 8.12 -33.75
C ALA A 227 -27.70 7.82 -32.28
N MET A 228 -26.75 8.51 -31.67
CA MET A 228 -26.28 8.21 -30.32
C MET A 228 -26.29 9.45 -29.42
N TYR A 229 -26.66 9.24 -28.16
CA TYR A 229 -26.39 10.14 -27.04
C TYR A 229 -25.59 9.39 -25.98
N ALA A 230 -24.63 10.07 -25.33
CA ALA A 230 -23.90 9.53 -24.19
C ALA A 230 -23.76 10.59 -23.09
N GLY A 231 -24.09 10.24 -21.85
CA GLY A 231 -23.97 11.16 -20.71
C GLY A 231 -24.93 10.85 -19.57
N GLY A 232 -25.11 11.83 -18.67
CA GLY A 232 -26.13 11.78 -17.62
C GLY A 232 -27.55 11.87 -18.18
N PHE A 233 -28.56 11.65 -17.33
CA PHE A 233 -29.97 11.64 -17.73
C PHE A 233 -30.79 12.74 -17.04
N ASP A 234 -30.12 13.66 -16.36
CA ASP A 234 -30.74 14.76 -15.64
C ASP A 234 -31.47 15.75 -16.58
N PRO A 235 -32.50 16.48 -16.12
CA PRO A 235 -33.42 17.23 -16.99
C PRO A 235 -32.76 18.19 -17.99
N ARG A 236 -31.63 18.83 -17.62
CA ARG A 236 -30.89 19.73 -18.52
C ARG A 236 -30.32 19.03 -19.75
N LYS A 237 -30.16 17.70 -19.71
CA LYS A 237 -29.69 16.90 -20.85
C LYS A 237 -30.72 16.86 -21.96
N ASN A 238 -31.97 17.24 -21.66
CA ASN A 238 -33.02 17.52 -22.64
C ASN A 238 -33.39 16.31 -23.52
N LEU A 239 -33.29 15.12 -22.93
CA LEU A 239 -33.50 13.85 -23.65
C LEU A 239 -34.95 13.64 -24.07
N VAL A 240 -35.91 14.19 -23.31
CA VAL A 240 -37.33 14.22 -23.70
C VAL A 240 -37.53 14.94 -25.03
N ALA A 241 -36.86 16.07 -25.27
CA ALA A 241 -36.94 16.79 -26.54
C ALA A 241 -36.30 15.99 -27.68
N LEU A 242 -35.18 15.31 -27.42
CA LEU A 242 -34.52 14.43 -28.40
C LEU A 242 -35.41 13.25 -28.79
N VAL A 243 -36.06 12.58 -27.84
CA VAL A 243 -36.99 11.48 -28.14
C VAL A 243 -38.16 11.97 -29.01
N LYS A 244 -38.76 13.12 -28.67
CA LYS A 244 -39.83 13.73 -29.46
C LYS A 244 -39.36 14.12 -30.87
N ALA A 245 -38.16 14.67 -30.99
CA ALA A 245 -37.57 15.03 -32.28
C ALA A 245 -37.30 13.80 -33.15
N TYR A 246 -36.78 12.73 -32.56
CA TYR A 246 -36.55 11.47 -33.27
C TYR A 246 -37.88 10.85 -33.74
N ALA A 247 -38.91 10.86 -32.89
CA ALA A 247 -40.25 10.37 -33.26
C ALA A 247 -40.89 11.13 -34.43
N ALA A 248 -40.57 12.43 -34.56
CA ALA A 248 -41.05 13.29 -35.64
C ALA A 248 -40.34 13.06 -36.99
N LEU A 249 -39.29 12.23 -37.04
CA LEU A 249 -38.62 11.88 -38.29
C LEU A 249 -39.54 11.06 -39.23
N PRO A 250 -39.37 11.17 -40.57
CA PRO A 250 -40.09 10.35 -41.53
C PRO A 250 -39.92 8.86 -41.22
N SER A 251 -40.99 8.08 -41.35
CA SER A 251 -41.01 6.64 -41.03
C SER A 251 -39.95 5.85 -41.81
N ALA A 252 -39.65 6.23 -43.05
CA ALA A 252 -38.60 5.62 -43.86
C ALA A 252 -37.19 5.80 -43.27
N VAL A 253 -36.93 6.94 -42.61
CA VAL A 253 -35.64 7.20 -41.94
C VAL A 253 -35.56 6.38 -40.65
N ARG A 254 -36.63 6.38 -39.84
CA ARG A 254 -36.72 5.59 -38.60
C ARG A 254 -36.62 4.08 -38.84
N ALA A 255 -37.18 3.59 -39.94
CA ALA A 255 -37.10 2.16 -40.27
C ALA A 255 -35.65 1.66 -40.43
N GLY A 256 -34.75 2.53 -40.90
CA GLY A 256 -33.32 2.22 -41.10
C GLY A 256 -32.40 2.62 -39.93
N HIS A 257 -32.92 3.27 -38.89
CA HIS A 257 -32.09 3.79 -37.80
C HIS A 257 -32.63 3.49 -36.40
N GLN A 258 -31.75 3.50 -35.42
CA GLN A 258 -32.10 3.49 -33.99
C GLN A 258 -31.61 4.76 -33.31
N LEU A 259 -32.29 5.19 -32.25
CA LEU A 259 -31.77 6.15 -31.29
C LEU A 259 -31.22 5.37 -30.09
N VAL A 260 -29.91 5.47 -29.86
CA VAL A 260 -29.20 4.74 -28.80
C VAL A 260 -28.79 5.72 -27.70
N MET A 261 -29.25 5.46 -26.48
CA MET A 261 -28.89 6.22 -25.29
C MET A 261 -27.92 5.40 -24.43
N VAL A 262 -26.72 5.95 -24.26
CA VAL A 262 -25.59 5.28 -23.62
C VAL A 262 -25.32 5.88 -22.25
N GLY A 263 -25.37 5.04 -21.23
CA GLY A 263 -25.13 5.42 -19.84
C GLY A 263 -26.08 4.71 -18.87
N ASN A 264 -25.77 4.81 -17.58
CA ASN A 264 -26.64 4.30 -16.54
C ASN A 264 -27.77 5.31 -16.28
N ILE A 265 -28.99 4.82 -16.11
CA ILE A 265 -30.19 5.66 -15.99
C ILE A 265 -30.85 5.35 -14.65
N ASP A 266 -31.14 6.39 -13.88
CA ASP A 266 -31.96 6.29 -12.68
C ASP A 266 -33.39 5.88 -13.04
N THR A 267 -34.08 5.18 -12.14
CA THR A 267 -35.39 4.59 -12.44
C THR A 267 -36.44 5.63 -12.82
N VAL A 268 -36.39 6.82 -12.24
CA VAL A 268 -37.36 7.90 -12.49
C VAL A 268 -37.18 8.46 -13.90
N GLU A 269 -35.95 8.81 -14.27
CA GLU A 269 -35.57 9.33 -15.59
C GLU A 269 -35.84 8.27 -16.68
N PHE A 270 -35.56 7.00 -16.39
CA PHE A 270 -35.86 5.90 -17.29
C PHE A 270 -37.37 5.77 -17.54
N ASP A 271 -38.18 5.77 -16.48
CA ASP A 271 -39.63 5.68 -16.57
C ASP A 271 -40.24 6.88 -17.32
N GLU A 272 -39.69 8.08 -17.16
CA GLU A 272 -40.10 9.26 -17.91
C GLU A 272 -39.81 9.08 -19.41
N LEU A 273 -38.58 8.67 -19.78
CA LEU A 273 -38.21 8.47 -21.18
C LEU A 273 -39.02 7.35 -21.83
N VAL A 274 -39.31 6.27 -21.10
CA VAL A 274 -40.20 5.19 -21.55
C VAL A 274 -41.63 5.69 -21.75
N ARG A 275 -42.17 6.48 -20.82
CA ARG A 275 -43.51 7.08 -20.94
C ARG A 275 -43.58 8.00 -22.16
N VAL A 276 -42.56 8.81 -22.38
CA VAL A 276 -42.48 9.70 -23.54
C VAL A 276 -42.40 8.88 -24.83
N ARG A 277 -41.54 7.86 -24.89
CA ARG A 277 -41.43 6.91 -26.03
C ARG A 277 -42.79 6.33 -26.41
N ASP A 278 -43.54 5.83 -25.43
CA ASP A 278 -44.84 5.21 -25.65
C ASP A 278 -45.88 6.23 -26.10
N ALA A 279 -45.87 7.44 -25.51
CA ALA A 279 -46.78 8.53 -25.88
C ALA A 279 -46.55 9.04 -27.31
N VAL A 280 -45.31 9.01 -27.81
CA VAL A 280 -44.97 9.42 -29.19
C VAL A 280 -44.98 8.25 -30.19
N GLY A 281 -45.31 7.03 -29.73
CA GLY A 281 -45.47 5.85 -30.59
C GLY A 281 -44.17 5.26 -31.13
N LEU A 282 -43.05 5.42 -30.41
CA LEU A 282 -41.79 4.73 -30.73
C LEU A 282 -41.78 3.32 -30.14
N SER A 283 -41.29 2.35 -30.90
CA SER A 283 -41.10 0.98 -30.41
C SER A 283 -39.81 0.84 -29.58
N ALA A 284 -39.70 -0.24 -28.80
CA ALA A 284 -38.47 -0.58 -28.07
C ALA A 284 -37.28 -0.90 -29.01
N ASP A 285 -37.55 -1.24 -30.28
CA ASP A 285 -36.52 -1.42 -31.31
C ASP A 285 -35.98 -0.06 -31.81
N GLU A 286 -36.77 1.02 -31.74
CA GLU A 286 -36.37 2.34 -32.23
C GLU A 286 -35.62 3.20 -31.21
N LEU A 287 -35.90 3.00 -29.91
CA LEU A 287 -35.20 3.67 -28.80
C LEU A 287 -34.54 2.63 -27.89
N VAL A 288 -33.21 2.57 -27.94
CA VAL A 288 -32.38 1.58 -27.26
C VAL A 288 -31.64 2.21 -26.09
N PHE A 289 -31.66 1.55 -24.93
CA PHE A 289 -30.91 1.93 -23.74
C PHE A 289 -29.85 0.86 -23.47
N THR A 290 -28.57 1.24 -23.46
CA THR A 290 -27.47 0.26 -23.28
C THR A 290 -27.24 -0.11 -21.82
N GLY A 291 -27.68 0.75 -20.89
CA GLY A 291 -27.21 0.73 -19.51
C GLY A 291 -25.72 1.07 -19.43
N PHE A 292 -25.06 0.58 -18.38
CA PHE A 292 -23.63 0.78 -18.19
C PHE A 292 -22.80 0.20 -19.34
N VAL A 293 -21.87 1.00 -19.86
CA VAL A 293 -20.82 0.56 -20.79
C VAL A 293 -19.45 0.88 -20.22
N SER A 294 -18.47 0.03 -20.52
CA SER A 294 -17.06 0.31 -20.26
C SER A 294 -16.54 1.39 -21.22
N ASP A 295 -15.44 2.06 -20.87
CA ASP A 295 -14.85 3.10 -21.72
C ASP A 295 -14.39 2.53 -23.08
N ALA A 296 -13.91 1.28 -23.12
CA ALA A 296 -13.58 0.58 -24.36
C ALA A 296 -14.82 0.30 -25.24
N GLU A 297 -15.95 -0.06 -24.63
CA GLU A 297 -17.23 -0.20 -25.35
C GLU A 297 -17.74 1.18 -25.83
N LEU A 298 -17.60 2.23 -25.01
CA LEU A 298 -17.99 3.59 -25.37
C LEU A 298 -17.20 4.11 -26.58
N VAL A 299 -15.87 3.93 -26.61
CA VAL A 299 -15.02 4.27 -27.76
C VAL A 299 -15.48 3.51 -29.02
N ARG A 300 -15.81 2.22 -28.89
CA ARG A 300 -16.34 1.42 -30.01
C ARG A 300 -17.69 1.94 -30.50
N LEU A 301 -18.58 2.34 -29.60
CA LEU A 301 -19.88 2.92 -29.93
C LEU A 301 -19.74 4.27 -30.64
N TYR A 302 -18.86 5.16 -30.17
CA TYR A 302 -18.55 6.41 -30.86
C TYR A 302 -18.00 6.17 -32.28
N ASN A 303 -17.10 5.18 -32.43
CA ASN A 303 -16.54 4.83 -33.73
C ASN A 303 -17.56 4.21 -34.71
N ALA A 304 -18.65 3.64 -34.20
CA ALA A 304 -19.67 2.95 -34.99
C ALA A 304 -20.93 3.78 -35.24
N CYS A 305 -21.15 4.87 -34.50
CA CYS A 305 -22.39 5.64 -34.62
C CYS A 305 -22.43 6.45 -35.92
N SER A 306 -23.62 6.58 -36.49
CA SER A 306 -23.83 7.36 -37.72
C SER A 306 -23.90 8.86 -37.44
N LEU A 307 -24.34 9.22 -36.23
CA LEU A 307 -24.55 10.58 -35.76
C LEU A 307 -24.52 10.59 -34.24
N TYR A 308 -23.74 11.50 -33.65
CA TYR A 308 -23.80 11.81 -32.24
C TYR A 308 -24.60 13.11 -32.02
N VAL A 309 -25.56 13.09 -31.09
CA VAL A 309 -26.47 14.20 -30.82
C VAL A 309 -26.32 14.64 -29.38
N PHE A 310 -25.98 15.91 -29.16
CA PHE A 310 -25.85 16.47 -27.81
C PHE A 310 -26.86 17.60 -27.56
N PRO A 311 -28.09 17.29 -27.10
CA PRO A 311 -29.22 18.22 -27.08
C PRO A 311 -29.33 19.06 -25.80
N SER A 312 -28.30 19.05 -24.95
CA SER A 312 -28.36 19.62 -23.61
C SER A 312 -28.63 21.12 -23.63
N THR A 313 -29.51 21.59 -22.75
CA THR A 313 -29.86 23.02 -22.62
C THR A 313 -28.82 23.80 -21.85
N HIS A 314 -27.98 23.11 -21.07
CA HIS A 314 -26.91 23.72 -20.28
C HIS A 314 -25.78 22.72 -19.99
N GLU A 315 -24.52 23.15 -20.21
CA GLU A 315 -23.30 22.36 -20.01
C GLU A 315 -22.13 23.26 -19.58
N GLY A 316 -21.28 22.75 -18.68
CA GLY A 316 -20.00 23.37 -18.32
C GLY A 316 -18.97 23.32 -19.45
N PHE A 317 -18.93 22.23 -20.22
CA PHE A 317 -18.06 22.10 -21.40
C PHE A 317 -18.69 21.28 -22.55
N GLY A 318 -19.08 20.04 -22.29
CA GLY A 318 -19.61 19.13 -23.31
C GLY A 318 -18.61 18.09 -23.82
N LEU A 319 -17.86 17.45 -22.92
CA LEU A 319 -16.85 16.45 -23.26
C LEU A 319 -17.35 15.28 -24.14
N PRO A 320 -18.56 14.72 -23.95
CA PRO A 320 -19.06 13.68 -24.85
C PRO A 320 -19.10 14.07 -26.33
N ALA A 321 -19.35 15.35 -26.68
CA ALA A 321 -19.23 15.81 -28.07
C ALA A 321 -17.77 15.74 -28.54
N LEU A 322 -16.83 16.22 -27.71
CA LEU A 322 -15.41 16.18 -28.05
C LEU A 322 -14.88 14.74 -28.17
N GLU A 323 -15.32 13.83 -27.30
CA GLU A 323 -15.00 12.39 -27.35
C GLU A 323 -15.50 11.76 -28.66
N ALA A 324 -16.74 12.06 -29.05
CA ALA A 324 -17.32 11.59 -30.28
C ALA A 324 -16.57 12.14 -31.51
N MET A 325 -16.22 13.43 -31.51
CA MET A 325 -15.41 14.06 -32.57
C MET A 325 -14.03 13.41 -32.68
N ALA A 326 -13.35 13.17 -31.55
CA ALA A 326 -12.04 12.52 -31.53
C ALA A 326 -12.07 11.07 -32.03
N CYS A 327 -13.21 10.38 -31.82
CA CYS A 327 -13.48 9.06 -32.40
C CYS A 327 -13.92 9.10 -33.88
N GLY A 328 -14.09 10.29 -34.46
CA GLY A 328 -14.46 10.48 -35.87
C GLY A 328 -15.96 10.42 -36.14
N ALA A 329 -16.82 10.50 -35.12
CA ALA A 329 -18.26 10.58 -35.29
C ALA A 329 -18.69 11.93 -35.89
N VAL A 330 -19.79 11.92 -36.66
CA VAL A 330 -20.48 13.15 -37.03
C VAL A 330 -21.20 13.68 -35.80
N VAL A 331 -20.92 14.92 -35.39
CA VAL A 331 -21.49 15.51 -34.17
C VAL A 331 -22.40 16.68 -34.50
N ILE A 332 -23.59 16.69 -33.90
CA ILE A 332 -24.49 17.84 -33.84
C ILE A 332 -24.86 18.13 -32.38
N GLY A 333 -25.11 19.39 -32.05
CA GLY A 333 -25.41 19.76 -30.66
C GLY A 333 -26.11 21.10 -30.50
N SER A 334 -26.40 21.44 -29.25
CA SER A 334 -27.10 22.68 -28.92
C SER A 334 -26.29 23.94 -29.24
N SER A 335 -26.97 25.00 -29.65
CA SER A 335 -26.41 26.34 -29.91
C SER A 335 -26.22 27.19 -28.63
N THR A 336 -26.16 26.57 -27.45
CA THR A 336 -26.15 27.25 -26.16
C THR A 336 -24.98 26.82 -25.29
N THR A 337 -24.60 27.67 -24.33
CA THR A 337 -23.51 27.45 -23.37
C THR A 337 -22.18 27.14 -24.07
N SER A 338 -21.48 26.09 -23.64
CA SER A 338 -20.16 25.67 -24.10
C SER A 338 -20.17 24.77 -25.35
N LEU A 339 -21.30 24.26 -25.80
CA LEU A 339 -21.31 23.39 -27.00
C LEU A 339 -20.89 24.10 -28.31
N PRO A 340 -21.24 25.38 -28.55
CA PRO A 340 -20.74 26.12 -29.71
C PRO A 340 -19.21 26.22 -29.78
N GLU A 341 -18.52 26.40 -28.65
CA GLU A 341 -17.05 26.49 -28.62
C GLU A 341 -16.38 25.12 -28.85
N VAL A 342 -16.98 24.03 -28.33
CA VAL A 342 -16.46 22.67 -28.51
C VAL A 342 -16.66 22.21 -29.96
N ILE A 343 -17.89 22.32 -30.47
CA ILE A 343 -18.26 21.90 -31.82
C ILE A 343 -17.59 22.80 -32.86
N GLY A 344 -17.51 24.10 -32.64
CA GLY A 344 -16.71 25.04 -33.45
C GLY A 344 -17.23 25.30 -34.88
N VAL A 345 -18.46 24.87 -35.22
CA VAL A 345 -19.09 25.15 -36.51
C VAL A 345 -20.61 25.32 -36.36
N GLU A 346 -21.13 26.48 -36.79
CA GLU A 346 -22.55 26.84 -36.65
C GLU A 346 -23.50 25.88 -37.39
N GLU A 347 -23.05 25.32 -38.53
CA GLU A 347 -23.86 24.40 -39.35
C GLU A 347 -24.26 23.12 -38.57
N ALA A 348 -23.49 22.73 -37.55
CA ALA A 348 -23.76 21.57 -36.71
C ALA A 348 -24.66 21.86 -35.50
N LEU A 349 -25.05 23.12 -35.29
CA LEU A 349 -25.79 23.55 -34.11
C LEU A 349 -27.30 23.61 -34.34
N PHE A 350 -28.07 23.49 -33.26
CA PHE A 350 -29.53 23.67 -33.23
C PHE A 350 -29.98 24.32 -31.92
N ASP A 351 -31.12 25.03 -31.91
CA ASP A 351 -31.71 25.50 -30.66
C ASP A 351 -32.28 24.31 -29.87
N PRO A 352 -31.76 23.99 -28.67
CA PRO A 352 -32.24 22.85 -27.89
C PRO A 352 -33.67 23.01 -27.39
N ARG A 353 -34.24 24.22 -27.43
CA ARG A 353 -35.62 24.49 -26.96
C ARG A 353 -36.66 24.30 -28.08
N ASP A 354 -36.23 24.15 -29.33
CA ASP A 354 -37.10 23.91 -30.47
C ASP A 354 -36.97 22.47 -30.99
N ILE A 355 -37.98 21.66 -30.71
CA ILE A 355 -38.06 20.26 -31.16
C ILE A 355 -37.96 20.17 -32.69
N SER A 356 -38.50 21.15 -33.43
CA SER A 356 -38.45 21.18 -34.90
C SER A 356 -37.02 21.39 -35.40
N ALA A 357 -36.25 22.25 -34.73
CA ALA A 357 -34.84 22.46 -35.03
C ALA A 357 -34.01 21.19 -34.77
N ILE A 358 -34.25 20.50 -33.64
CA ILE A 358 -33.61 19.21 -33.34
C ILE A 358 -33.97 18.19 -34.42
N THR A 359 -35.25 18.08 -34.78
CA THR A 359 -35.74 17.12 -35.79
C THR A 359 -35.07 17.36 -37.15
N ALA A 360 -35.03 18.62 -37.59
CA ALA A 360 -34.42 19.01 -38.86
C ALA A 360 -32.92 18.68 -38.89
N LYS A 361 -32.20 18.96 -37.79
CA LYS A 361 -30.75 18.69 -37.73
C LYS A 361 -30.43 17.20 -37.63
N VAL A 362 -31.22 16.43 -36.87
CA VAL A 362 -31.10 14.95 -36.82
C VAL A 362 -31.40 14.35 -38.19
N LEU A 363 -32.46 14.81 -38.88
CA LEU A 363 -32.78 14.36 -40.23
C LEU A 363 -31.62 14.63 -41.19
N GLN A 364 -31.06 15.84 -41.17
CA GLN A 364 -29.91 16.22 -41.97
C GLN A 364 -28.71 15.30 -41.67
N GLY A 365 -28.34 15.15 -40.40
CA GLY A 365 -27.21 14.29 -40.00
C GLY A 365 -27.36 12.81 -40.38
N LEU A 366 -28.59 12.30 -40.45
CA LEU A 366 -28.84 10.92 -40.85
C LEU A 366 -28.94 10.70 -42.37
N THR A 367 -29.27 11.73 -43.16
CA THR A 367 -29.63 11.56 -44.58
C THR A 367 -28.79 12.37 -45.58
N ASP A 368 -28.10 13.43 -45.16
CA ASP A 368 -27.27 14.30 -46.01
C ASP A 368 -25.79 13.90 -45.93
N GLU A 369 -25.33 13.08 -46.89
CA GLU A 369 -23.93 12.63 -46.94
C GLU A 369 -22.93 13.78 -47.14
N PRO A 370 -23.15 14.75 -48.05
CA PRO A 370 -22.30 15.94 -48.13
C PRO A 370 -22.15 16.69 -46.80
N PHE A 371 -23.22 16.85 -46.03
CA PHE A 371 -23.15 17.42 -44.68
C PHE A 371 -22.29 16.57 -43.76
N ARG A 372 -22.53 15.25 -43.71
CA ARG A 372 -21.73 14.34 -42.87
C ARG A 372 -20.24 14.40 -43.17
N GLU A 373 -19.86 14.43 -44.44
CA GLU A 373 -18.44 14.48 -44.82
C GLU A 373 -17.77 15.75 -44.31
N ARG A 374 -18.41 16.92 -44.51
CA ARG A 374 -17.91 18.18 -43.94
C ARG A 374 -17.77 18.12 -42.43
N MET A 375 -18.73 17.50 -41.74
CA MET A 375 -18.68 17.37 -40.28
C MET A 375 -17.59 16.41 -39.80
N ARG A 376 -17.31 15.32 -40.53
CA ARG A 376 -16.19 14.41 -40.21
C ARG A 376 -14.83 15.09 -40.42
N GLU A 377 -14.67 15.80 -41.54
CA GLU A 377 -13.48 16.59 -41.83
C GLU A 377 -13.26 17.64 -40.73
N HIS A 378 -14.31 18.41 -40.40
CA HIS A 378 -14.25 19.41 -39.34
C HIS A 378 -13.92 18.79 -37.98
N ALA A 379 -14.58 17.69 -37.58
CA ALA A 379 -14.31 17.01 -36.32
C ALA A 379 -12.84 16.57 -36.19
N SER A 380 -12.24 16.07 -37.28
CA SER A 380 -10.84 15.64 -37.30
C SER A 380 -9.84 16.78 -37.05
N VAL A 381 -10.20 18.01 -37.42
CA VAL A 381 -9.37 19.21 -37.20
C VAL A 381 -9.68 19.83 -35.84
N GLN A 382 -10.96 20.05 -35.56
CA GLN A 382 -11.42 20.72 -34.35
C GLN A 382 -11.03 19.95 -33.08
N ALA A 383 -11.10 18.62 -33.07
CA ALA A 383 -10.69 17.81 -31.92
C ALA A 383 -9.21 18.00 -31.55
N THR A 384 -8.33 18.28 -32.53
CA THR A 384 -6.88 18.47 -32.29
C THR A 384 -6.55 19.78 -31.58
N ARG A 385 -7.50 20.71 -31.49
CA ARG A 385 -7.33 21.99 -30.78
C ARG A 385 -7.45 21.85 -29.26
N PHE A 386 -7.87 20.68 -28.79
CA PHE A 386 -8.08 20.39 -27.38
C PHE A 386 -7.06 19.33 -26.93
N SER A 387 -6.14 19.74 -26.06
CA SER A 387 -5.19 18.85 -25.40
C SER A 387 -4.96 19.29 -23.98
N TRP A 388 -4.65 18.33 -23.10
CA TRP A 388 -4.33 18.65 -21.71
C TRP A 388 -3.05 19.48 -21.60
N GLU A 389 -2.12 19.30 -22.55
CA GLU A 389 -0.92 20.12 -22.72
C GLU A 389 -1.26 21.59 -22.99
N ALA A 390 -2.21 21.88 -23.90
CA ALA A 390 -2.62 23.25 -24.19
C ALA A 390 -3.36 23.89 -23.00
N SER A 391 -4.19 23.12 -22.28
CA SER A 391 -4.85 23.59 -21.07
C SER A 391 -3.86 23.87 -19.93
N ALA A 392 -2.84 23.01 -19.77
CA ALA A 392 -1.78 23.20 -18.78
C ALA A 392 -0.93 24.44 -19.10
N GLU A 393 -0.60 24.68 -20.37
CA GLU A 393 0.13 25.89 -20.79
C GLU A 393 -0.63 27.17 -20.42
N LYS A 394 -1.92 27.24 -20.74
CA LYS A 394 -2.78 28.38 -20.36
C LYS A 394 -2.89 28.56 -18.84
N ALA A 395 -2.99 27.45 -18.10
CA ALA A 395 -3.04 27.50 -16.64
C ALA A 395 -1.72 28.04 -16.05
N TRP A 396 -0.57 27.60 -16.56
CA TRP A 396 0.73 28.13 -16.17
C TRP A 396 0.83 29.63 -16.45
N ASP A 397 0.47 30.07 -17.66
CA ASP A 397 0.51 31.49 -18.03
C ASP A 397 -0.38 32.34 -17.12
N ALA A 398 -1.59 31.88 -16.82
CA ALA A 398 -2.53 32.56 -15.93
C ALA A 398 -1.98 32.70 -14.50
N MET A 399 -1.40 31.62 -13.94
CA MET A 399 -0.81 31.64 -12.61
C MET A 399 0.42 32.57 -12.53
N GLU A 400 1.28 32.53 -13.56
CA GLU A 400 2.43 33.42 -13.66
C GLU A 400 2.03 34.90 -13.75
N ASP A 401 1.02 35.22 -14.58
CA ASP A 401 0.50 36.57 -14.72
C ASP A 401 -0.11 37.08 -13.41
N ALA A 402 -0.91 36.28 -12.72
CA ALA A 402 -1.50 36.64 -11.45
C ALA A 402 -0.43 36.96 -10.39
N ILE A 403 0.64 36.15 -10.30
CA ILE A 403 1.77 36.42 -9.39
C ILE A 403 2.51 37.71 -9.75
N ARG A 404 2.74 37.97 -11.05
CA ARG A 404 3.38 39.22 -11.52
C ARG A 404 2.56 40.45 -11.14
N HIS A 405 1.24 40.40 -11.25
CA HIS A 405 0.35 41.50 -10.88
C HIS A 405 0.32 41.71 -9.36
N ARG A 406 0.25 40.63 -8.58
CA ARG A 406 0.30 40.69 -7.12
C ARG A 406 1.57 41.34 -6.59
N SER A 407 2.71 41.12 -7.25
CA SER A 407 4.00 41.74 -6.88
C SER A 407 4.12 43.23 -7.23
N ARG A 408 3.22 43.78 -8.06
CA ARG A 408 3.23 45.19 -8.51
C ARG A 408 2.21 46.09 -7.81
N ALA A 409 1.25 45.53 -7.08
CA ALA A 409 0.31 46.31 -6.30
C ALA A 409 1.05 47.05 -5.17
N PRO A 410 0.72 48.34 -4.87
CA PRO A 410 1.27 49.01 -3.71
C PRO A 410 0.93 48.18 -2.47
N GLU A 411 1.90 47.99 -1.57
CA GLU A 411 1.74 47.26 -0.30
C GLU A 411 0.46 47.72 0.41
N GLN A 412 -0.66 47.04 0.15
CA GLN A 412 -1.64 46.84 1.20
C GLN A 412 -0.89 46.06 2.28
N GLU A 413 -1.13 46.40 3.54
CA GLU A 413 -0.71 45.61 4.70
C GLU A 413 -1.34 44.20 4.61
N LEU A 414 -0.89 43.40 3.64
CA LEU A 414 -0.85 41.96 3.74
C LEU A 414 -0.18 41.69 5.10
N PRO A 415 -0.62 40.68 5.86
CA PRO A 415 0.19 40.24 6.98
C PRO A 415 1.57 40.00 6.40
N THR A 416 2.53 40.85 6.77
CA THR A 416 3.94 40.63 6.48
C THR A 416 4.15 39.18 6.82
N ARG A 417 4.56 38.34 5.83
CA ARG A 417 4.99 36.96 6.08
C ARG A 417 5.79 37.05 7.37
N SER A 418 5.23 36.62 8.49
CA SER A 418 5.84 36.92 9.79
C SER A 418 7.03 36.02 9.79
N ALA A 419 8.16 36.58 9.37
CA ALA A 419 9.44 35.92 9.32
C ALA A 419 9.59 35.24 10.66
N SER A 420 9.64 33.90 10.67
CA SER A 420 9.76 33.11 11.88
C SER A 420 10.89 33.71 12.72
N VAL A 421 10.56 34.10 13.95
CA VAL A 421 11.50 34.72 14.87
C VAL A 421 12.11 33.61 15.71
N VAL A 422 13.37 33.29 15.43
CA VAL A 422 14.09 32.21 16.10
C VAL A 422 15.00 32.81 17.18
N ALA A 423 14.91 32.30 18.41
CA ALA A 423 15.89 32.60 19.45
C ALA A 423 17.08 31.66 19.31
N LEU A 424 18.29 32.19 19.22
CA LEU A 424 19.53 31.43 19.25
C LEU A 424 20.24 31.67 20.58
N LEU A 425 20.28 30.68 21.46
CA LEU A 425 21.04 30.73 22.70
C LEU A 425 22.43 30.16 22.45
N ALA A 426 23.47 30.88 22.83
CA ALA A 426 24.85 30.43 22.69
C ALA A 426 25.73 30.93 23.83
N GLU A 427 26.78 30.16 24.14
CA GLU A 427 27.74 30.49 25.20
C GLU A 427 28.57 31.73 24.83
N SER A 428 28.90 31.87 23.55
CA SER A 428 29.64 32.97 22.94
C SER A 428 28.98 33.41 21.62
N PRO A 429 29.30 34.59 21.06
CA PRO A 429 28.77 35.01 19.77
C PRO A 429 29.07 33.96 18.67
N VAL A 430 28.03 33.52 17.96
CA VAL A 430 28.11 32.53 16.87
C VAL A 430 27.65 33.18 15.58
N ASP A 431 28.26 32.81 14.45
CA ASP A 431 27.75 33.19 13.15
C ASP A 431 26.39 32.51 12.91
N PRO A 432 25.30 33.28 12.78
CA PRO A 432 23.96 32.76 12.51
C PRO A 432 23.89 31.94 11.22
N ALA A 433 24.77 32.19 10.23
CA ALA A 433 24.86 31.40 9.02
C ALA A 433 25.32 29.96 9.29
N CYS A 434 26.20 29.76 10.29
CA CYS A 434 26.67 28.43 10.69
C CYS A 434 25.54 27.60 11.32
N VAL A 435 24.66 28.26 12.07
CA VAL A 435 23.47 27.64 12.67
C VAL A 435 22.39 27.37 11.62
N ALA A 436 22.16 28.29 10.69
CA ALA A 436 21.25 28.08 9.56
C ALA A 436 21.69 26.90 8.67
N GLN A 437 22.99 26.74 8.46
CA GLN A 437 23.55 25.61 7.72
C GLN A 437 23.35 24.27 8.45
N ALA A 438 23.43 24.27 9.78
CA ALA A 438 23.19 23.09 10.62
C ALA A 438 21.69 22.74 10.77
N LEU A 439 20.81 23.74 10.76
CA LEU A 439 19.35 23.57 10.85
C LEU A 439 18.69 23.22 9.50
N GLY A 440 19.41 23.37 8.39
CA GLY A 440 18.90 23.08 7.04
C GLY A 440 17.91 24.13 6.50
N TYR A 441 17.67 25.24 7.21
CA TYR A 441 16.82 26.35 6.75
C TYR A 441 17.35 27.71 7.24
N VAL A 442 17.00 28.78 6.51
CA VAL A 442 17.34 30.17 6.86
C VAL A 442 16.14 30.80 7.58
N PRO A 443 16.24 31.17 8.87
CA PRO A 443 15.14 31.83 9.58
C PRO A 443 14.84 33.20 8.97
N GLY A 444 13.59 33.65 9.06
CA GLY A 444 13.22 34.99 8.61
C GLY A 444 13.83 36.11 9.48
N ARG A 445 14.00 35.88 10.80
CA ARG A 445 14.68 36.78 11.74
C ARG A 445 15.28 35.99 12.92
N VAL A 446 16.54 36.23 13.28
CA VAL A 446 17.22 35.56 14.40
C VAL A 446 17.56 36.55 15.51
N GLU A 447 17.24 36.21 16.76
CA GLU A 447 17.69 36.94 17.96
C GLU A 447 18.69 36.09 18.75
N LEU A 448 19.93 36.58 18.85
CA LEU A 448 21.05 35.88 19.51
C LEU A 448 21.12 36.28 20.99
N PHE A 449 21.07 35.28 21.87
CA PHE A 449 21.19 35.40 23.32
C PHE A 449 22.50 34.78 23.79
N CYS A 450 23.42 35.60 24.33
CA CYS A 450 24.72 35.11 24.82
C CYS A 450 25.16 35.78 26.13
N LYS A 451 26.08 35.12 26.88
CA LYS A 451 26.58 35.61 28.19
C LYS A 451 27.39 36.92 28.07
N SER A 452 28.11 37.12 26.96
CA SER A 452 28.85 38.36 26.66
C SER A 452 28.17 39.14 25.54
N ARG A 453 28.07 40.49 25.63
CA ARG A 453 27.47 41.30 24.54
C ARG A 453 28.27 41.13 23.25
N SER A 454 27.64 40.64 22.17
CA SER A 454 28.25 40.68 20.85
C SER A 454 28.39 42.14 20.39
N SER A 455 29.61 42.55 20.07
CA SER A 455 29.92 43.86 19.48
C SER A 455 30.08 43.68 17.97
N GLY A 456 28.97 43.42 17.28
CA GLY A 456 28.96 43.25 15.83
C GLY A 456 27.68 42.57 15.37
N ALA A 457 26.64 43.35 15.11
CA ALA A 457 25.44 42.88 14.43
C ALA A 457 25.68 42.98 12.92
N SER A 458 25.58 41.86 12.21
CA SER A 458 25.36 41.85 10.76
C SER A 458 23.88 42.11 10.47
N ASP A 459 23.54 42.49 9.23
CA ASP A 459 22.15 42.65 8.81
C ASP A 459 21.35 41.36 9.08
N GLY A 460 20.27 41.46 9.86
CA GLY A 460 19.34 40.37 10.15
C GLY A 460 19.43 39.74 11.55
N VAL A 461 20.45 40.03 12.36
CA VAL A 461 20.62 39.40 13.70
C VAL A 461 20.74 40.44 14.82
N ARG A 462 19.86 40.36 15.83
CA ARG A 462 19.89 41.23 17.02
C ARG A 462 20.48 40.48 18.21
N GLY A 463 21.53 41.05 18.81
CA GLY A 463 22.13 40.51 20.04
C GLY A 463 21.43 41.01 21.30
N ALA A 464 21.05 40.10 22.20
CA ALA A 464 20.47 40.37 23.51
C ALA A 464 21.24 39.63 24.62
N ALA A 465 21.12 40.11 25.86
CA ALA A 465 21.68 39.40 27.01
C ALA A 465 20.86 38.15 27.29
N LEU A 466 21.52 37.04 27.63
CA LEU A 466 20.87 35.76 27.95
C LEU A 466 19.75 35.90 29.02
N ALA A 467 19.90 36.80 29.99
CA ALA A 467 18.90 37.08 31.02
C ALA A 467 17.58 37.70 30.49
N ALA A 468 17.55 38.19 29.25
CA ALA A 468 16.36 38.74 28.60
C ALA A 468 15.60 37.68 27.77
N PHE A 469 16.08 36.44 27.70
CA PHE A 469 15.43 35.37 26.96
C PHE A 469 14.09 34.99 27.60
N HIS A 470 13.04 34.94 26.77
CA HIS A 470 11.73 34.44 27.14
C HIS A 470 11.16 33.60 25.99
N ALA A 471 11.11 32.28 26.17
CA ALA A 471 10.76 31.32 25.12
C ALA A 471 9.46 31.65 24.35
N ALA A 472 8.41 32.08 25.06
CA ALA A 472 7.11 32.39 24.44
C ALA A 472 7.13 33.55 23.42
N ALA A 473 8.22 34.31 23.32
CA ALA A 473 8.36 35.39 22.34
C ALA A 473 8.82 34.90 20.96
N PHE A 474 9.25 33.63 20.84
CA PHE A 474 9.91 33.07 19.67
C PHE A 474 9.11 31.90 19.07
N ASP A 475 9.21 31.73 17.75
CA ASP A 475 8.57 30.63 17.00
C ASP A 475 9.34 29.31 17.14
N ASP A 476 10.67 29.41 17.25
CA ASP A 476 11.58 28.31 17.53
C ASP A 476 12.71 28.80 18.45
N VAL A 477 13.26 27.90 19.23
CA VAL A 477 14.39 28.16 20.13
C VAL A 477 15.51 27.23 19.71
N VAL A 478 16.72 27.72 19.52
CA VAL A 478 17.89 26.95 19.11
C VAL A 478 18.96 27.17 20.14
N VAL A 479 19.58 26.10 20.65
CA VAL A 479 20.68 26.17 21.60
C VAL A 479 21.92 25.63 20.94
N HIS A 480 22.89 26.51 20.76
CA HIS A 480 24.21 26.18 20.25
C HIS A 480 25.15 25.85 21.40
N LEU A 481 25.51 24.58 21.53
CA LEU A 481 26.32 24.03 22.63
C LEU A 481 27.76 23.80 22.18
N SER A 482 28.72 24.26 22.97
CA SER A 482 30.14 23.95 22.77
C SER A 482 30.65 22.99 23.85
N ASP A 483 31.88 22.47 23.74
CA ASP A 483 32.47 21.61 24.80
C ASP A 483 32.88 22.43 26.04
N SER A 484 31.91 23.00 26.76
CA SER A 484 32.17 23.82 27.94
C SER A 484 31.18 23.53 29.08
N LEU A 485 31.59 23.87 30.31
CA LEU A 485 30.71 23.78 31.48
C LEU A 485 29.52 24.76 31.40
N ASP A 486 29.63 25.84 30.62
CA ASP A 486 28.55 26.83 30.44
C ASP A 486 27.37 26.27 29.63
N GLY A 487 27.59 25.21 28.83
CA GLY A 487 26.53 24.54 28.08
C GLY A 487 25.45 23.94 28.99
N ALA A 488 25.82 23.46 30.18
CA ALA A 488 24.86 22.92 31.15
C ALA A 488 23.87 23.98 31.66
N ASP A 489 24.31 25.25 31.80
CA ASP A 489 23.44 26.35 32.21
C ASP A 489 22.40 26.69 31.13
N LEU A 490 22.81 26.71 29.85
CA LEU A 490 21.90 26.95 28.73
C LEU A 490 20.83 25.87 28.65
N LEU A 491 21.25 24.62 28.81
CA LEU A 491 20.38 23.46 28.82
C LEU A 491 19.35 23.52 29.97
N ALA A 492 19.75 24.00 31.15
CA ALA A 492 18.83 24.23 32.25
C ALA A 492 17.79 25.34 31.96
N MET A 493 18.16 26.40 31.22
CA MET A 493 17.25 27.51 30.88
C MET A 493 16.13 27.10 29.91
N VAL A 494 16.40 26.15 29.03
CA VAL A 494 15.44 25.66 28.04
C VAL A 494 14.83 24.31 28.43
N ARG A 495 15.05 23.82 29.65
CA ARG A 495 14.62 22.49 30.12
C ARG A 495 13.16 22.14 29.82
N ASP A 496 12.27 23.11 30.02
CA ASP A 496 10.82 22.97 29.84
C ASP A 496 10.33 23.68 28.56
N VAL A 497 11.24 23.96 27.62
CA VAL A 497 10.98 24.70 26.38
C VAL A 497 11.38 23.83 25.20
N PRO A 498 10.50 23.57 24.21
CA PRO A 498 10.93 22.90 22.99
C PRO A 498 12.00 23.73 22.28
N ALA A 499 13.25 23.25 22.29
CA ALA A 499 14.37 23.92 21.67
C ALA A 499 15.19 22.98 20.79
N THR A 500 15.76 23.41 19.66
CA THR A 500 16.64 22.59 18.83
C THR A 500 18.08 22.68 19.35
N LEU A 501 18.74 21.55 19.63
CA LEU A 501 20.16 21.55 20.00
C LEU A 501 21.04 21.45 18.77
N VAL A 502 22.05 22.33 18.70
CA VAL A 502 23.12 22.28 17.70
C VAL A 502 24.45 22.18 18.42
N LEU A 503 25.23 21.15 18.11
CA LEU A 503 26.58 20.98 18.66
C LEU A 503 27.60 21.76 17.81
N ALA A 504 28.41 22.57 18.45
CA ALA A 504 29.46 23.39 17.84
C ALA A 504 30.71 22.58 17.43
N SER A 505 30.89 21.40 18.02
CA SER A 505 32.03 20.52 17.79
C SER A 505 31.66 19.05 18.02
N ASP A 506 32.47 18.16 17.46
CA ASP A 506 32.49 16.71 17.74
C ASP A 506 32.97 16.38 19.16
N ARG A 507 33.63 17.34 19.83
CA ARG A 507 33.98 17.26 21.24
C ARG A 507 32.81 17.74 22.11
N VAL A 508 32.32 16.89 23.00
CA VAL A 508 31.20 17.16 23.93
C VAL A 508 31.44 16.56 25.33
N SER A 509 32.70 16.23 25.61
CA SER A 509 33.15 15.48 26.78
C SER A 509 32.79 16.15 28.11
N GLN A 510 32.90 17.47 28.20
CA GLN A 510 32.66 18.23 29.43
C GLN A 510 31.18 18.40 29.70
N VAL A 511 30.39 18.71 28.66
CA VAL A 511 28.93 18.85 28.77
C VAL A 511 28.29 17.53 29.18
N PHE A 512 28.70 16.41 28.57
CA PHE A 512 28.13 15.10 28.91
C PHE A 512 28.54 14.66 30.31
N LYS A 513 29.78 14.93 30.74
CA LYS A 513 30.21 14.63 32.10
C LYS A 513 29.42 15.42 33.14
N ALA A 514 29.13 16.70 32.86
CA ALA A 514 28.28 17.52 33.71
C ALA A 514 26.84 16.99 33.77
N LEU A 515 26.24 16.65 32.61
CA LEU A 515 24.89 16.10 32.52
C LEU A 515 24.76 14.71 33.14
N ALA A 516 25.76 13.83 32.99
CA ALA A 516 25.76 12.51 33.61
C ALA A 516 25.67 12.59 35.14
N SER A 517 26.28 13.62 35.72
CA SER A 517 26.28 13.86 37.16
C SER A 517 25.00 14.55 37.64
N ALA A 518 24.48 15.51 36.86
CA ALA A 518 23.34 16.33 37.26
C ALA A 518 21.99 15.73 36.86
N GLU A 519 21.87 15.23 35.63
CA GLU A 519 20.63 14.74 35.01
C GLU A 519 20.90 13.51 34.10
N PRO A 520 21.25 12.34 34.65
CA PRO A 520 21.62 11.15 33.86
C PRO A 520 20.49 10.65 32.93
N ALA A 521 19.23 10.78 33.35
CA ALA A 521 18.07 10.41 32.52
C ALA A 521 17.92 11.32 31.29
N LEU A 522 18.27 12.61 31.42
CA LEU A 522 18.25 13.57 30.32
C LEU A 522 19.36 13.25 29.32
N LEU A 523 20.58 12.99 29.81
CA LEU A 523 21.69 12.58 28.96
C LEU A 523 21.37 11.29 28.18
N ALA A 524 20.75 10.30 28.83
CA ALA A 524 20.28 9.09 28.16
C ALA A 524 19.24 9.39 27.08
N SER A 525 18.26 10.26 27.36
CA SER A 525 17.27 10.67 26.37
C SER A 525 17.91 11.41 25.18
N MET A 526 18.90 12.28 25.43
CA MET A 526 19.64 12.99 24.38
C MET A 526 20.42 12.02 23.49
N LEU A 527 21.24 11.16 24.09
CA LEU A 527 22.06 10.19 23.35
C LEU A 527 21.18 9.27 22.52
N TYR A 528 20.09 8.77 23.09
CA TYR A 528 19.11 7.97 22.36
C TYR A 528 18.43 8.75 21.22
N ARG A 529 18.16 10.04 21.37
CA ARG A 529 17.58 10.86 20.29
C ARG A 529 18.58 11.12 19.17
N TRP A 530 19.87 11.26 19.50
CA TRP A 530 20.97 11.49 18.57
C TRP A 530 21.35 10.25 17.76
N GLY A 531 21.74 9.16 18.43
CA GLY A 531 22.29 7.97 17.80
C GLY A 531 21.53 6.67 18.08
N GLY A 532 20.31 6.74 18.63
CA GLY A 532 19.52 5.56 18.96
C GLY A 532 20.13 4.73 20.08
N TYR A 533 19.89 3.42 20.07
CA TYR A 533 20.39 2.51 21.11
C TYR A 533 21.92 2.38 21.12
N ARG A 534 22.58 2.44 19.95
CA ARG A 534 24.04 2.41 19.85
C ARG A 534 24.72 3.55 20.62
N ALA A 535 24.09 4.73 20.69
CA ALA A 535 24.61 5.84 21.48
C ALA A 535 24.47 5.63 23.00
N LEU A 536 23.61 4.72 23.45
CA LEU A 536 23.49 4.38 24.87
C LEU A 536 24.63 3.49 25.35
N ASP A 537 25.30 2.74 24.47
CA ASP A 537 26.52 2.00 24.81
C ASP A 537 27.62 2.93 25.35
N VAL A 538 27.63 4.20 24.90
CA VAL A 538 28.54 5.23 25.42
C VAL A 538 28.31 5.47 26.91
N LEU A 539 27.06 5.46 27.38
CA LEU A 539 26.75 5.60 28.81
C LEU A 539 27.20 4.38 29.60
N ALA A 540 26.96 3.18 29.07
CA ALA A 540 27.38 1.95 29.72
C ALA A 540 28.92 1.85 29.82
N ALA A 541 29.65 2.36 28.82
CA ALA A 541 31.11 2.37 28.80
C ALA A 541 31.74 3.48 29.66
N ALA A 542 31.02 4.60 29.88
CA ALA A 542 31.55 5.79 30.57
C ALA A 542 31.99 5.52 32.03
N ASP A 543 31.43 4.50 32.69
CA ASP A 543 31.85 4.05 34.03
C ASP A 543 33.29 3.49 34.08
N THR A 544 33.87 3.14 32.93
CA THR A 544 35.20 2.50 32.87
C THR A 544 36.33 3.40 32.35
N SER A 545 36.04 4.45 31.58
CA SER A 545 37.08 5.29 30.94
C SER A 545 36.78 6.80 30.88
N GLY A 546 35.60 7.26 31.32
CA GLY A 546 35.13 8.63 31.11
C GLY A 546 34.73 8.90 29.66
N PHE A 547 33.92 9.94 29.42
CA PHE A 547 33.50 10.37 28.07
C PHE A 547 34.69 10.97 27.29
N VAL A 548 35.62 10.15 26.81
CA VAL A 548 36.76 10.59 25.99
C VAL A 548 36.48 10.23 24.53
N ASP A 549 36.40 11.24 23.66
CA ASP A 549 36.29 11.13 22.19
C ASP A 549 35.15 10.22 21.68
N ILE A 550 33.89 10.69 21.80
CA ILE A 550 32.74 10.01 21.17
C ILE A 550 32.85 10.25 19.65
N PRO A 551 33.00 9.20 18.81
CA PRO A 551 33.08 9.39 17.37
C PRO A 551 31.81 10.08 16.86
N SER A 552 31.95 11.04 15.93
CA SER A 552 30.81 11.70 15.28
C SER A 552 29.84 10.70 14.62
N GLU A 553 30.36 9.54 14.21
CA GLU A 553 29.60 8.40 13.67
C GLU A 553 28.60 7.78 14.67
N VAL A 554 28.82 7.95 15.99
CA VAL A 554 27.94 7.43 17.05
C VAL A 554 26.84 8.43 17.41
N LEU A 555 27.14 9.73 17.34
CA LEU A 555 26.16 10.78 17.66
C LEU A 555 25.16 11.01 16.54
N GLY A 556 25.48 10.68 15.29
CA GLY A 556 24.59 10.88 14.15
C GLY A 556 24.30 12.37 13.88
N TYR A 557 23.99 12.70 12.63
CA TYR A 557 23.49 14.04 12.28
C TYR A 557 21.96 14.01 12.44
N GLY A 558 21.46 14.13 13.67
CA GLY A 558 20.03 14.02 13.98
C GLY A 558 19.39 15.31 14.48
N ASP A 559 18.18 15.60 13.99
CA ASP A 559 17.25 16.60 14.55
C ASP A 559 17.03 16.33 16.05
N VAL A 560 17.45 17.22 16.95
CA VAL A 560 17.11 17.11 18.37
C VAL A 560 16.34 18.32 18.85
N ALA A 561 15.05 18.11 19.09
CA ALA A 561 14.25 18.95 19.97
C ALA A 561 14.46 18.54 21.44
N TRP A 562 15.05 19.45 22.21
CA TRP A 562 15.27 19.54 23.65
C TRP A 562 13.98 19.77 24.42
N SER A 563 13.24 18.72 24.74
CA SER A 563 12.20 18.80 25.77
C SER A 563 11.95 17.41 26.35
N LEU A 564 11.96 17.31 27.68
CA LEU A 564 11.50 16.13 28.43
C LEU A 564 9.97 15.99 28.39
N ALA A 565 9.25 17.09 28.10
CA ALA A 565 7.82 17.06 27.83
C ALA A 565 7.58 16.62 26.37
N VAL A 566 6.74 15.59 26.20
CA VAL A 566 6.36 15.02 24.89
C VAL A 566 5.58 16.02 24.00
N SER A 567 5.23 17.21 24.51
CA SER A 567 4.41 18.21 23.83
C SER A 567 5.20 19.46 23.45
N GLY A 568 6.01 19.39 22.40
CA GLY A 568 6.65 20.55 21.79
C GLY A 568 5.71 21.27 20.84
N VAL A 569 4.71 21.98 21.36
CA VAL A 569 3.80 22.79 20.53
C VAL A 569 4.59 24.00 20.01
N THR A 570 4.94 24.02 18.72
CA THR A 570 5.48 25.22 18.07
C THR A 570 4.47 26.37 18.20
N ARG A 571 4.89 27.64 18.13
CA ARG A 571 3.95 28.78 18.20
C ARG A 571 2.85 28.67 17.14
N SER A 572 3.17 28.15 15.94
CA SER A 572 2.20 27.81 14.89
C SER A 572 1.23 26.71 15.29
N THR A 573 1.69 25.62 15.91
CA THR A 573 0.82 24.55 16.43
C THR A 573 -0.10 25.08 17.54
N GLY A 574 0.40 25.98 18.39
CA GLY A 574 -0.37 26.61 19.47
C GLY A 574 -1.49 27.51 18.95
N THR A 575 -1.21 28.29 17.91
CA THR A 575 -2.23 29.08 17.19
C THR A 575 -3.27 28.18 16.53
N LEU A 576 -2.86 27.12 15.83
CA LEU A 576 -3.78 26.17 15.21
C LEU A 576 -4.70 25.50 16.26
N VAL A 577 -4.14 25.08 17.40
CA VAL A 577 -4.94 24.51 18.50
C VAL A 577 -5.94 25.54 19.02
N ALA A 578 -5.52 26.79 19.23
CA ALA A 578 -6.43 27.84 19.68
C ALA A 578 -7.56 28.12 18.67
N ASP A 579 -7.23 28.16 17.37
CA ASP A 579 -8.20 28.35 16.28
C ASP A 579 -9.21 27.20 16.22
N VAL A 580 -8.74 25.95 16.30
CA VAL A 580 -9.59 24.76 16.31
C VAL A 580 -10.49 24.72 17.54
N VAL A 581 -9.96 25.02 18.73
CA VAL A 581 -10.75 25.06 19.98
C VAL A 581 -11.78 26.18 19.97
N SER A 582 -11.54 27.26 19.21
CA SER A 582 -12.50 28.36 19.05
C SER A 582 -13.71 28.00 18.17
N LEU A 583 -13.63 26.92 17.38
CA LEU A 583 -14.73 26.49 16.52
C LEU A 583 -15.94 26.03 17.35
N PRO A 584 -17.17 26.37 16.93
CA PRO A 584 -18.38 25.93 17.64
C PRO A 584 -18.45 24.39 17.77
N GLY A 585 -18.74 23.92 18.98
CA GLY A 585 -18.98 22.49 19.27
C GLY A 585 -17.74 21.69 19.72
N VAL A 586 -16.54 22.09 19.27
CA VAL A 586 -15.28 21.35 19.54
C VAL A 586 -14.98 21.19 21.05
N SER A 587 -15.36 22.16 21.88
CA SER A 587 -15.18 22.10 23.34
C SER A 587 -15.99 20.99 24.03
N ARG A 588 -16.90 20.31 23.32
CA ARG A 588 -17.75 19.22 23.83
C ARG A 588 -17.33 17.83 23.33
N TRP A 589 -16.24 17.75 22.56
CA TRP A 589 -15.75 16.51 21.98
C TRP A 589 -15.30 15.50 23.02
N SER A 590 -15.42 14.22 22.68
CA SER A 590 -14.99 13.14 23.57
C SER A 590 -13.45 13.08 23.67
N PRO A 591 -12.89 12.46 24.74
CA PRO A 591 -11.45 12.24 24.84
C PRO A 591 -10.87 11.51 23.62
N GLU A 592 -11.62 10.59 23.00
CA GLU A 592 -11.22 9.89 21.79
C GLU A 592 -11.13 10.83 20.57
N GLU A 593 -12.11 11.73 20.39
CA GLU A 593 -12.08 12.73 19.33
C GLU A 593 -10.93 13.72 19.51
N VAL A 594 -10.70 14.17 20.75
CA VAL A 594 -9.55 15.02 21.10
C VAL A 594 -8.23 14.30 20.80
N THR A 595 -8.13 13.01 21.10
CA THR A 595 -6.94 12.20 20.78
C THR A 595 -6.72 12.11 19.27
N ARG A 596 -7.77 11.84 18.48
CA ARG A 596 -7.67 11.82 17.01
C ARG A 596 -7.25 13.17 16.45
N LEU A 597 -7.79 14.26 16.98
CA LEU A 597 -7.41 15.62 16.60
C LEU A 597 -5.94 15.89 16.92
N ALA A 598 -5.47 15.54 18.13
CA ALA A 598 -4.08 15.71 18.51
C ALA A 598 -3.12 14.91 17.61
N MET A 599 -3.50 13.68 17.25
CA MET A 599 -2.76 12.85 16.29
C MET A 599 -2.73 13.47 14.89
N ALA A 600 -3.85 14.04 14.42
CA ALA A 600 -3.93 14.70 13.12
C ALA A 600 -3.08 15.99 13.08
N ILE A 601 -3.13 16.81 14.14
CA ILE A 601 -2.30 18.01 14.29
C ILE A 601 -0.82 17.61 14.25
N ALA A 602 -0.41 16.63 15.08
CA ALA A 602 0.97 16.18 15.14
C ALA A 602 1.47 15.62 13.80
N ALA A 603 0.61 14.93 13.05
CA ALA A 603 0.97 14.37 11.75
C ALA A 603 1.07 15.41 10.62
N ASN A 604 0.49 16.60 10.81
CA ASN A 604 0.56 17.71 9.85
C ASN A 604 1.76 18.63 10.09
N GLU A 605 2.56 18.42 11.14
CA GLU A 605 3.74 19.24 11.38
C GLU A 605 4.77 19.03 10.26
N ALA A 606 5.34 20.15 9.76
CA ALA A 606 6.26 20.12 8.63
C ALA A 606 7.47 19.20 8.89
N PRO A 607 7.95 18.44 7.89
CA PRO A 607 9.12 17.59 8.06
C PRO A 607 10.32 18.43 8.46
N ARG A 608 10.78 18.27 9.71
CA ARG A 608 12.15 18.62 10.08
C ARG A 608 13.09 17.56 9.47
N CYS A 609 14.34 17.92 9.21
CA CYS A 609 15.33 17.04 8.57
C CYS A 609 15.61 15.77 9.40
N HIS A 610 14.78 14.73 9.24
CA HIS A 610 14.88 13.54 10.08
C HIS A 610 15.72 12.42 9.45
N LEU A 611 16.54 11.76 10.27
CA LEU A 611 17.18 10.50 9.90
C LEU A 611 16.08 9.46 9.63
N ARG A 612 16.12 8.83 8.45
CA ARG A 612 15.16 7.78 8.09
C ARG A 612 15.19 6.68 9.13
N THR A 613 14.02 6.16 9.50
CA THR A 613 13.92 5.15 10.55
C THR A 613 13.52 3.80 9.96
N LEU A 614 14.26 2.75 10.34
CA LEU A 614 13.90 1.35 10.16
C LEU A 614 13.16 0.88 11.42
N TYR A 615 11.83 0.83 11.31
CA TYR A 615 10.96 0.30 12.34
C TYR A 615 10.91 -1.21 12.28
N VAL A 616 11.19 -1.88 13.40
CA VAL A 616 11.17 -3.36 13.48
C VAL A 616 10.06 -3.78 14.44
N ASP A 617 9.04 -4.47 13.91
CA ASP A 617 7.95 -5.00 14.72
C ASP A 617 8.42 -6.15 15.60
N ILE A 618 8.24 -5.99 16.91
CA ILE A 618 8.54 -6.97 17.95
C ILE A 618 7.31 -7.24 18.86
N SER A 619 6.11 -7.10 18.31
CA SER A 619 4.87 -7.12 19.07
C SER A 619 4.68 -8.35 19.97
N HIS A 620 4.94 -9.58 19.48
CA HIS A 620 4.81 -10.77 20.32
C HIS A 620 5.91 -10.87 21.38
N LEU A 621 7.12 -10.35 21.14
CA LEU A 621 8.16 -10.30 22.17
C LEU A 621 7.76 -9.44 23.37
N VAL A 622 7.02 -8.35 23.12
CA VAL A 622 6.57 -7.43 24.18
C VAL A 622 5.31 -7.95 24.89
N THR A 623 4.37 -8.55 24.17
CA THR A 623 3.07 -8.92 24.73
C THR A 623 3.04 -10.29 25.42
N GLU A 624 3.65 -11.31 24.83
CA GLU A 624 3.49 -12.71 25.28
C GLU A 624 4.80 -13.51 25.39
N ASP A 625 5.87 -13.15 24.66
CA ASP A 625 7.12 -13.92 24.45
C ASP A 625 6.88 -15.43 24.41
N ALA A 626 6.29 -15.91 23.31
CA ALA A 626 5.90 -17.32 23.13
C ALA A 626 7.08 -18.32 23.15
N LYS A 627 8.33 -17.85 23.25
CA LYS A 627 9.57 -18.65 23.29
C LYS A 627 9.66 -19.70 22.17
N THR A 628 9.17 -19.38 20.97
CA THR A 628 9.30 -20.28 19.80
C THR A 628 10.62 -20.03 19.07
N GLY A 629 10.92 -20.85 18.06
CA GLY A 629 12.06 -20.64 17.16
C GLY A 629 12.03 -19.29 16.44
N ILE A 630 10.83 -18.77 16.12
CA ILE A 630 10.67 -17.44 15.53
C ILE A 630 11.10 -16.36 16.53
N GLN A 631 10.61 -16.39 17.78
CA GLN A 631 11.02 -15.40 18.78
C GLN A 631 12.53 -15.45 19.10
N ARG A 632 13.19 -16.61 18.93
CA ARG A 632 14.66 -16.69 18.96
C ARG A 632 15.28 -15.85 17.84
N VAL A 633 14.84 -16.03 16.60
CA VAL A 633 15.29 -15.24 15.43
C VAL A 633 15.07 -13.75 15.66
N VAL A 634 13.85 -13.34 16.03
CA VAL A 634 13.50 -11.93 16.24
C VAL A 634 14.46 -11.28 17.25
N ARG A 635 14.73 -11.95 18.39
CA ARG A 635 15.65 -11.43 19.42
C ARG A 635 17.07 -11.21 18.91
N HIS A 636 17.63 -12.16 18.17
CA HIS A 636 18.99 -12.04 17.65
C HIS A 636 19.10 -10.97 16.56
N ILE A 637 18.17 -10.96 15.60
CA ILE A 637 18.17 -9.96 14.52
C ILE A 637 18.03 -8.54 15.08
N VAL A 638 17.11 -8.33 16.04
CA VAL A 638 16.93 -7.02 16.67
C VAL A 638 18.21 -6.58 17.41
N ALA A 639 18.84 -7.49 18.17
CA ALA A 639 20.08 -7.17 18.88
C ALA A 639 21.19 -6.71 17.90
N GLU A 640 21.36 -7.40 16.78
CA GLU A 640 22.37 -7.09 15.77
C GLU A 640 22.06 -5.78 15.01
N LEU A 641 20.79 -5.53 14.66
CA LEU A 641 20.37 -4.28 14.02
C LEU A 641 20.53 -3.07 14.95
N LEU A 642 20.32 -3.25 16.26
CA LEU A 642 20.54 -2.18 17.25
C LEU A 642 22.03 -1.88 17.44
N ALA A 643 22.88 -2.92 17.48
CA ALA A 643 24.31 -2.78 17.63
C ALA A 643 24.98 -2.18 16.37
N THR A 644 24.53 -2.62 15.19
CA THR A 644 25.07 -2.21 13.88
C THR A 644 23.93 -1.76 12.96
N PRO A 645 23.37 -0.55 13.16
CA PRO A 645 22.29 -0.05 12.32
C PRO A 645 22.78 0.18 10.88
N PRO A 646 21.91 -0.01 9.87
CA PRO A 646 22.28 0.25 8.47
C PRO A 646 22.59 1.73 8.24
N GLU A 647 23.52 2.01 7.32
CA GLU A 647 23.98 3.37 7.01
C GLU A 647 22.82 4.27 6.57
N GLY A 648 22.75 5.49 7.14
CA GLY A 648 21.70 6.46 6.84
C GLY A 648 20.36 6.17 7.51
N TYR A 649 20.25 5.10 8.31
CA TYR A 649 19.05 4.71 9.02
C TYR A 649 19.26 4.61 10.53
N ARG A 650 18.24 5.01 11.28
CA ARG A 650 18.08 4.69 12.70
C ARG A 650 17.23 3.43 12.84
N VAL A 651 17.54 2.54 13.77
CA VAL A 651 16.71 1.36 14.04
C VAL A 651 15.84 1.58 15.28
N GLU A 652 14.54 1.35 15.15
CA GLU A 652 13.57 1.47 16.24
C GLU A 652 12.66 0.25 16.35
N PRO A 653 12.84 -0.58 17.39
CA PRO A 653 11.88 -1.63 17.71
C PRO A 653 10.55 -1.02 18.17
N ILE A 654 9.45 -1.53 17.64
CA ILE A 654 8.10 -1.05 17.92
C ILE A 654 7.16 -2.23 18.21
N TYR A 655 6.04 -1.95 18.85
CA TYR A 655 4.99 -2.92 19.10
C TYR A 655 3.61 -2.29 18.89
N ILE A 656 2.61 -3.12 18.58
CA ILE A 656 1.23 -2.70 18.44
C ILE A 656 0.32 -3.47 19.38
N GLN A 657 -0.74 -2.80 19.84
CA GLN A 657 -1.82 -3.38 20.62
C GLN A 657 -3.11 -3.42 19.77
N PRO A 658 -4.17 -4.12 20.22
CA PRO A 658 -5.44 -4.17 19.50
C PRO A 658 -6.13 -2.81 19.29
N ASP A 659 -5.63 -1.73 19.90
CA ASP A 659 -6.07 -0.36 19.67
C ASP A 659 -5.60 0.23 18.33
N GLY A 660 -4.75 -0.48 17.59
CA GLY A 660 -4.27 -0.08 16.27
C GLY A 660 -3.16 0.96 16.29
N VAL A 661 -2.57 1.25 17.45
CA VAL A 661 -1.53 2.28 17.62
C VAL A 661 -0.18 1.61 17.87
N PHE A 662 0.76 1.79 16.94
CA PHE A 662 2.16 1.42 17.15
C PHE A 662 2.81 2.32 18.20
N ARG A 663 3.62 1.73 19.07
CA ARG A 663 4.40 2.40 20.12
C ARG A 663 5.85 1.96 20.02
N TYR A 664 6.77 2.85 20.43
CA TYR A 664 8.17 2.48 20.59
C TYR A 664 8.30 1.37 21.64
N ALA A 665 9.25 0.45 21.50
CA ALA A 665 9.49 -0.61 22.49
C ALA A 665 10.74 -0.31 23.37
N ARG A 666 10.86 0.94 23.83
CA ARG A 666 12.05 1.41 24.59
C ARG A 666 12.17 0.71 25.92
N SER A 667 11.05 0.54 26.62
CA SER A 667 11.02 -0.12 27.92
C SER A 667 11.58 -1.55 27.82
N TYR A 668 11.15 -2.30 26.80
CA TYR A 668 11.62 -3.65 26.52
C TYR A 668 13.12 -3.67 26.19
N CYS A 669 13.56 -2.81 25.27
CA CYS A 669 14.95 -2.80 24.80
C CYS A 669 15.92 -2.38 25.91
N VAL A 670 15.59 -1.36 26.69
CA VAL A 670 16.41 -0.91 27.82
C VAL A 670 16.47 -2.00 28.89
N GLN A 671 15.35 -2.62 29.27
CA GLN A 671 15.37 -3.72 30.24
C GLN A 671 16.26 -4.89 29.78
N ARG A 672 16.30 -5.16 28.47
CA ARG A 672 17.01 -6.31 27.90
C ARG A 672 18.50 -6.07 27.63
N PHE A 673 18.85 -4.87 27.15
CA PHE A 673 20.18 -4.53 26.64
C PHE A 673 20.91 -3.48 27.50
N HIS A 674 20.18 -2.62 28.22
CA HIS A 674 20.74 -1.53 29.04
C HIS A 674 19.99 -1.37 30.38
N PRO A 675 19.99 -2.37 31.28
CA PRO A 675 19.08 -2.43 32.44
C PRO A 675 19.22 -1.25 33.42
N ASP A 676 20.37 -0.60 33.43
CA ASP A 676 20.70 0.54 34.30
C ASP A 676 20.26 1.90 33.73
N ILE A 677 19.86 1.95 32.45
CA ILE A 677 19.40 3.16 31.78
C ILE A 677 17.88 3.31 31.95
N ARG A 678 17.37 4.54 31.88
CA ARG A 678 15.94 4.85 31.82
C ARG A 678 15.68 5.80 30.65
N LEU A 679 14.73 5.44 29.81
CA LEU A 679 14.23 6.27 28.71
C LEU A 679 12.79 6.72 28.99
N PRO A 680 12.28 7.75 28.29
CA PRO A 680 10.87 8.14 28.35
C PRO A 680 9.94 6.98 27.98
N GLU A 681 8.69 7.07 28.42
CA GLU A 681 7.65 6.07 28.15
C GLU A 681 7.47 5.80 26.65
N ASP A 682 6.89 4.62 26.37
CA ASP A 682 6.61 4.10 25.04
C ASP A 682 5.45 4.88 24.40
N ALA A 683 5.80 6.02 23.81
CA ALA A 683 4.88 6.90 23.11
C ALA A 683 4.42 6.32 21.77
N PRO A 684 3.26 6.77 21.23
CA PRO A 684 2.84 6.46 19.87
C PRO A 684 3.91 6.80 18.82
N VAL A 685 4.07 5.94 17.83
CA VAL A 685 5.02 6.13 16.73
C VAL A 685 4.47 7.15 15.75
N GLN A 686 5.31 8.12 15.38
CA GLN A 686 5.04 9.07 14.32
C GLN A 686 5.82 8.65 13.08
N PHE A 687 5.15 7.88 12.21
CA PHE A 687 5.70 7.47 10.93
C PHE A 687 5.88 8.66 9.99
N ARG A 688 7.02 8.72 9.30
CA ARG A 688 7.36 9.80 8.37
C ARG A 688 7.66 9.27 6.97
N PRO A 689 7.54 10.11 5.91
CA PRO A 689 7.90 9.71 4.56
C PRO A 689 9.36 9.25 4.47
N GLY A 690 9.60 8.13 3.77
CA GLY A 690 10.94 7.56 3.59
C GLY A 690 11.40 6.61 4.71
N ASP A 691 10.60 6.45 5.77
CA ASP A 691 10.83 5.41 6.78
C ASP A 691 10.48 4.01 6.22
N VAL A 692 11.05 2.97 6.82
CA VAL A 692 10.82 1.57 6.46
C VAL A 692 10.26 0.84 7.67
N PHE A 693 9.21 0.04 7.46
CA PHE A 693 8.65 -0.86 8.45
C PHE A 693 8.96 -2.31 8.08
N VAL A 694 9.47 -3.10 9.03
CA VAL A 694 9.69 -4.54 8.89
C VAL A 694 8.86 -5.28 9.95
N GLY A 695 7.83 -5.98 9.48
CA GLY A 695 7.07 -6.97 10.24
C GLY A 695 7.90 -8.23 10.45
N LEU A 696 8.87 -8.17 11.37
CA LEU A 696 9.79 -9.26 11.67
C LEU A 696 9.13 -10.34 12.55
N ASP A 697 8.29 -9.92 13.49
CA ASP A 697 7.49 -10.81 14.32
C ASP A 697 6.25 -11.35 13.58
N LEU A 698 5.89 -12.61 13.83
CA LEU A 698 4.75 -13.25 13.15
C LEU A 698 3.44 -12.87 13.84
N ALA A 699 3.03 -11.61 13.71
CA ALA A 699 1.78 -11.06 14.26
C ALA A 699 0.52 -11.48 13.47
N ALA A 700 0.36 -12.78 13.18
CA ALA A 700 -0.64 -13.31 12.25
C ALA A 700 -2.10 -12.94 12.60
N HIS A 701 -2.39 -12.79 13.89
CA HIS A 701 -3.72 -12.46 14.41
C HIS A 701 -4.04 -10.95 14.38
N LEU A 702 -3.03 -10.08 14.26
CA LEU A 702 -3.21 -8.62 14.30
C LEU A 702 -3.25 -8.01 12.90
N VAL A 703 -2.38 -8.44 11.99
CA VAL A 703 -2.21 -7.77 10.68
C VAL A 703 -3.52 -7.70 9.87
N PRO A 704 -4.33 -8.77 9.73
CA PRO A 704 -5.60 -8.67 9.00
C PRO A 704 -6.61 -7.74 9.66
N TYR A 705 -6.61 -7.65 11.00
CA TYR A 705 -7.52 -6.80 11.78
C TYR A 705 -7.10 -5.33 11.76
N LEU A 706 -5.80 -5.04 11.63
CA LEU A 706 -5.22 -3.70 11.69
C LEU A 706 -4.85 -3.15 10.32
N ARG A 707 -5.55 -3.61 9.28
CA ARG A 707 -5.33 -3.24 7.88
C ARG A 707 -5.25 -1.72 7.66
N ASP A 708 -6.18 -0.98 8.25
CA ASP A 708 -6.25 0.48 8.11
C ASP A 708 -5.01 1.20 8.64
N THR A 709 -4.38 0.66 9.69
CA THR A 709 -3.12 1.18 10.24
C THR A 709 -2.01 1.09 9.21
N TYR A 710 -1.84 -0.06 8.56
CA TYR A 710 -0.82 -0.25 7.51
C TYR A 710 -1.11 0.59 6.26
N VAL A 711 -2.38 0.70 5.85
CA VAL A 711 -2.78 1.55 4.71
C VAL A 711 -2.46 3.03 4.99
N ARG A 712 -2.64 3.49 6.24
CA ARG A 712 -2.27 4.85 6.68
C ARG A 712 -0.76 5.06 6.78
N MET A 713 -0.01 4.08 7.28
CA MET A 713 1.46 4.14 7.27
C MET A 713 1.97 4.32 5.84
N ARG A 714 1.46 3.51 4.92
CA ARG A 714 1.81 3.59 3.51
C ARG A 714 1.40 4.91 2.87
N SER A 715 0.23 5.46 3.21
CA SER A 715 -0.22 6.76 2.66
C SER A 715 0.71 7.92 3.07
N ARG A 716 1.37 7.79 4.24
CA ARG A 716 2.43 8.71 4.70
C ARG A 716 3.78 8.49 4.02
N GLY A 717 3.92 7.47 3.17
CA GLY A 717 5.16 7.18 2.45
C GLY A 717 6.13 6.29 3.22
N VAL A 718 5.62 5.48 4.16
CA VAL A 718 6.38 4.38 4.78
C VAL A 718 6.42 3.19 3.83
N ASP A 719 7.60 2.62 3.66
CA ASP A 719 7.80 1.37 2.90
C ASP A 719 7.55 0.16 3.81
N ILE A 720 6.54 -0.67 3.53
CA ILE A 720 6.07 -1.72 4.45
C ILE A 720 6.51 -3.11 3.99
N HIS A 721 7.37 -3.78 4.77
CA HIS A 721 7.85 -5.14 4.49
C HIS A 721 7.40 -6.13 5.57
N PHE A 722 7.16 -7.39 5.19
CA PHE A 722 6.92 -8.48 6.14
C PHE A 722 7.89 -9.63 5.91
N VAL A 723 8.32 -10.26 7.01
CA VAL A 723 9.14 -11.47 6.96
C VAL A 723 8.26 -12.71 6.91
N VAL A 724 8.52 -13.59 5.93
CA VAL A 724 7.81 -14.87 5.77
C VAL A 724 8.76 -16.02 6.09
N TYR A 725 8.39 -16.80 7.10
CA TYR A 725 9.20 -17.92 7.60
C TYR A 725 8.96 -19.21 6.80
N ASP A 726 7.71 -19.50 6.43
CA ASP A 726 7.34 -20.60 5.55
C ASP A 726 5.94 -20.36 4.97
N LEU A 727 5.49 -21.20 4.03
CA LEU A 727 4.10 -21.21 3.53
C LEU A 727 3.35 -22.50 3.91
N LEU A 728 3.85 -23.27 4.87
CA LEU A 728 3.34 -24.60 5.18
C LEU A 728 1.85 -24.61 5.60
N PRO A 729 1.32 -23.61 6.34
CA PRO A 729 -0.13 -23.55 6.59
C PRO A 729 -0.99 -23.49 5.32
N LEU A 730 -0.45 -22.98 4.20
CA LEU A 730 -1.12 -22.93 2.90
C LEU A 730 -0.82 -24.15 2.04
N LEU A 731 0.44 -24.60 2.01
CA LEU A 731 0.88 -25.69 1.12
C LEU A 731 0.57 -27.08 1.68
N ARG A 732 0.62 -27.22 3.01
CA ARG A 732 0.44 -28.47 3.76
C ARG A 732 -0.62 -28.34 4.86
N PRO A 733 -1.85 -27.85 4.58
CA PRO A 733 -2.89 -27.71 5.60
C PRO A 733 -3.30 -29.07 6.20
N ASP A 734 -2.99 -30.18 5.51
CA ASP A 734 -3.15 -31.55 6.01
C ASP A 734 -2.27 -31.85 7.24
N CYS A 735 -1.25 -31.04 7.51
CA CYS A 735 -0.36 -31.19 8.65
C CYS A 735 -0.70 -30.29 9.85
N PHE A 736 -1.68 -29.40 9.75
CA PHE A 736 -2.01 -28.42 10.81
C PHE A 736 -3.39 -28.69 11.44
N ASP A 737 -3.63 -28.04 12.59
CA ASP A 737 -4.95 -28.01 13.23
C ASP A 737 -5.90 -27.07 12.47
N GLN A 738 -7.12 -27.54 12.24
CA GLN A 738 -8.14 -26.80 11.47
C GLN A 738 -8.52 -25.46 12.12
N ALA A 739 -8.36 -25.31 13.44
CA ALA A 739 -8.73 -24.10 14.16
C ALA A 739 -7.80 -22.90 13.86
N GLY A 740 -6.50 -23.13 13.63
CA GLY A 740 -5.51 -22.06 13.42
C GLY A 740 -5.30 -21.63 11.97
N LEU A 741 -5.67 -22.49 11.01
CA LEU A 741 -5.48 -22.25 9.58
C LEU A 741 -6.15 -20.97 9.05
N PRO A 742 -7.39 -20.60 9.45
CA PRO A 742 -8.03 -19.37 8.98
C PRO A 742 -7.20 -18.11 9.25
N THR A 743 -6.59 -18.02 10.44
CA THR A 743 -5.76 -16.86 10.83
C THR A 743 -4.55 -16.70 9.93
N PHE A 744 -3.81 -17.79 9.68
CA PHE A 744 -2.64 -17.74 8.79
C PHE A 744 -3.05 -17.42 7.35
N ARG A 745 -4.16 -17.97 6.85
CA ARG A 745 -4.65 -17.68 5.50
C ARG A 745 -4.93 -16.18 5.30
N LEU A 746 -5.69 -15.59 6.23
CA LEU A 746 -5.97 -14.16 6.21
C LEU A 746 -4.70 -13.33 6.33
N TRP A 747 -3.72 -13.79 7.10
CA TRP A 747 -2.41 -13.13 7.19
C TRP A 747 -1.67 -13.09 5.87
N TYR A 748 -1.53 -14.23 5.17
CA TYR A 748 -0.87 -14.28 3.86
C TYR A 748 -1.57 -13.40 2.82
N GLU A 749 -2.91 -13.44 2.76
CA GLU A 749 -3.70 -12.57 1.88
C GLU A 749 -3.47 -11.09 2.21
N ALA A 750 -3.50 -10.73 3.50
CA ALA A 750 -3.30 -9.36 3.95
C ALA A 750 -1.89 -8.83 3.62
N ILE A 751 -0.82 -9.58 3.94
CA ILE A 751 0.55 -9.13 3.63
C ILE A 751 0.78 -9.07 2.13
N ALA A 752 0.21 -10.01 1.36
CA ALA A 752 0.33 -10.01 -0.10
C ALA A 752 -0.32 -8.78 -0.72
N GLU A 753 -1.33 -8.18 -0.09
CA GLU A 753 -2.01 -6.99 -0.60
C GLU A 753 -1.42 -5.67 -0.06
N LEU A 754 -1.08 -5.64 1.23
CA LEU A 754 -0.69 -4.42 1.94
C LEU A 754 0.79 -4.05 1.76
N SER A 755 1.67 -5.06 1.72
CA SER A 755 3.11 -4.84 1.75
C SER A 755 3.64 -4.22 0.45
N ASP A 756 4.76 -3.53 0.54
CA ASP A 756 5.62 -3.11 -0.56
C ASP A 756 6.65 -4.18 -0.93
N GLY A 757 6.97 -5.04 0.03
CA GLY A 757 7.95 -6.12 -0.11
C GLY A 757 7.70 -7.29 0.85
N ILE A 758 8.03 -8.49 0.40
CA ILE A 758 8.06 -9.71 1.23
C ILE A 758 9.50 -10.20 1.29
N ILE A 759 9.99 -10.46 2.50
CA ILE A 759 11.35 -10.93 2.74
C ILE A 759 11.27 -12.34 3.34
N CYS A 760 11.69 -13.34 2.58
CA CYS A 760 11.63 -14.73 3.03
C CYS A 760 12.93 -15.16 3.71
N ILE A 761 12.87 -16.14 4.62
CA ILE A 761 14.06 -16.64 5.33
C ILE A 761 14.92 -17.61 4.50
N SER A 762 14.53 -17.85 3.25
CA SER A 762 15.26 -18.65 2.26
C SER A 762 14.79 -18.28 0.86
N ARG A 763 15.63 -18.58 -0.13
CA ARG A 763 15.27 -18.44 -1.54
C ARG A 763 14.14 -19.39 -1.92
N THR A 764 14.14 -20.61 -1.37
CA THR A 764 13.06 -21.60 -1.56
C THR A 764 11.71 -21.03 -1.14
N VAL A 765 11.63 -20.42 0.05
CA VAL A 765 10.38 -19.82 0.53
C VAL A 765 9.97 -18.61 -0.32
N ALA A 766 10.93 -17.83 -0.84
CA ALA A 766 10.64 -16.74 -1.78
C ALA A 766 10.04 -17.26 -3.11
N GLU A 767 10.57 -18.37 -3.64
CA GLU A 767 10.05 -19.02 -4.84
C GLU A 767 8.67 -19.64 -4.58
N GLU A 768 8.45 -20.28 -3.43
CA GLU A 768 7.14 -20.78 -3.00
C GLU A 768 6.11 -19.65 -2.87
N PHE A 769 6.48 -18.52 -2.26
CA PHE A 769 5.61 -17.36 -2.12
C PHE A 769 5.23 -16.79 -3.49
N ARG A 770 6.21 -16.61 -4.38
CA ARG A 770 5.97 -16.17 -5.76
C ARG A 770 5.02 -17.12 -6.49
N HIS A 771 5.19 -18.42 -6.33
CA HIS A 771 4.38 -19.45 -6.97
C HIS A 771 2.93 -19.48 -6.45
N TRP A 772 2.73 -19.08 -5.19
CA TRP A 772 1.41 -18.97 -4.58
C TRP A 772 0.65 -17.70 -5.01
N LEU A 773 1.33 -16.62 -5.39
CA LEU A 773 0.68 -15.34 -5.75
C LEU A 773 -0.35 -15.45 -6.91
N PRO A 774 -0.14 -16.20 -8.00
CA PRO A 774 -1.16 -16.44 -9.03
C PRO A 774 -2.41 -17.19 -8.54
N GLN A 775 -2.33 -17.86 -7.38
CA GLN A 775 -3.50 -18.46 -6.72
C GLN A 775 -4.21 -17.46 -5.81
N ALA A 776 -3.44 -16.68 -5.04
CA ALA A 776 -4.00 -15.66 -4.16
C ALA A 776 -4.69 -14.54 -4.95
N MET A 777 -4.07 -14.09 -6.05
CA MET A 777 -4.50 -12.95 -6.88
C MET A 777 -4.82 -11.70 -6.04
N PRO A 778 -3.87 -11.22 -5.21
CA PRO A 778 -4.11 -10.03 -4.39
C PRO A 778 -4.42 -8.82 -5.27
N VAL A 779 -5.37 -7.98 -4.83
CA VAL A 779 -5.76 -6.77 -5.56
C VAL A 779 -4.66 -5.73 -5.41
N ARG A 780 -3.86 -5.53 -6.47
CA ARG A 780 -2.74 -4.59 -6.45
C ARG A 780 -2.60 -3.86 -7.77
N GLY A 781 -2.32 -2.57 -7.69
CA GLY A 781 -1.89 -1.74 -8.83
C GLY A 781 -0.36 -1.71 -9.04
N ARG A 782 0.41 -2.30 -8.11
CA ARG A 782 1.89 -2.21 -8.09
C ARG A 782 2.55 -3.58 -7.99
N PRO A 783 3.80 -3.72 -8.50
CA PRO A 783 4.61 -4.89 -8.25
C PRO A 783 4.82 -5.10 -6.74
N LEU A 784 4.79 -6.36 -6.31
CA LEU A 784 5.25 -6.80 -5.01
C LEU A 784 6.72 -7.23 -5.12
N ARG A 785 7.61 -6.59 -4.36
CA ARG A 785 9.02 -6.99 -4.32
C ARG A 785 9.18 -8.24 -3.45
N ILE A 786 9.99 -9.18 -3.89
CA ILE A 786 10.24 -10.43 -3.17
C ILE A 786 11.75 -10.53 -2.97
N GLY A 787 12.17 -10.64 -1.72
CA GLY A 787 13.56 -10.77 -1.31
C GLY A 787 13.73 -11.96 -0.37
N TRP A 788 14.97 -12.26 -0.02
CA TRP A 788 15.26 -13.29 0.96
C TRP A 788 16.56 -13.01 1.71
N PHE A 789 16.68 -13.58 2.90
CA PHE A 789 17.89 -13.61 3.71
C PHE A 789 17.98 -14.96 4.43
N HIS A 790 19.19 -15.42 4.77
CA HIS A 790 19.38 -16.66 5.53
C HIS A 790 19.46 -16.38 7.03
N LEU A 791 18.97 -17.31 7.84
CA LEU A 791 19.04 -17.19 9.30
C LEU A 791 20.46 -17.44 9.81
N GLY A 792 20.84 -16.66 10.82
CA GLY A 792 22.09 -16.88 11.55
C GLY A 792 22.00 -18.09 12.48
N ALA A 793 23.16 -18.61 12.90
CA ALA A 793 23.22 -19.79 13.75
C ALA A 793 24.32 -19.77 14.82
N ASP A 794 24.90 -18.62 15.17
CA ASP A 794 25.89 -18.58 16.25
C ASP A 794 25.22 -19.09 17.54
N LEU A 795 25.66 -20.24 18.03
CA LEU A 795 25.38 -20.67 19.39
C LEU A 795 26.26 -19.84 20.33
N VAL A 796 25.77 -19.61 21.56
CA VAL A 796 26.48 -18.88 22.63
C VAL A 796 27.94 -19.34 22.69
N PRO A 797 28.93 -18.43 22.91
CA PRO A 797 30.34 -18.78 22.85
C PRO A 797 30.61 -20.01 23.70
N THR A 798 31.19 -21.03 23.07
CA THR A 798 31.67 -22.25 23.70
C THR A 798 32.55 -21.89 24.90
N ALA A 799 31.95 -21.87 26.09
CA ALA A 799 32.67 -22.33 27.26
C ALA A 799 33.23 -23.71 26.90
N SER A 800 34.52 -23.89 27.16
CA SER A 800 35.30 -25.14 27.08
C SER A 800 34.48 -26.41 26.94
N GLN A 801 34.88 -27.37 26.09
CA GLN A 801 34.41 -28.77 26.10
C GLN A 801 34.02 -29.18 27.52
N GLU A 802 32.74 -29.05 27.87
CA GLU A 802 32.26 -29.45 29.17
C GLU A 802 32.27 -30.98 29.15
N ASP A 803 32.64 -31.59 30.28
CA ASP A 803 32.56 -33.04 30.41
C ASP A 803 31.11 -33.45 30.12
N VAL A 804 30.90 -34.15 29.01
CA VAL A 804 29.58 -34.62 28.59
C VAL A 804 29.04 -35.70 29.54
N ASP A 805 29.93 -36.27 30.35
CA ASP A 805 29.64 -37.29 31.34
C ASP A 805 28.66 -36.78 32.41
N GLY A 806 27.45 -37.37 32.42
CA GLY A 806 26.40 -37.09 33.40
C GLY A 806 25.41 -35.99 33.01
N VAL A 807 25.55 -35.35 31.85
CA VAL A 807 24.61 -34.32 31.35
C VAL A 807 23.31 -34.94 30.81
N LEU A 808 23.43 -36.09 30.12
CA LEU A 808 22.28 -36.80 29.56
C LEU A 808 21.64 -37.74 30.59
N PRO A 809 20.31 -37.85 30.63
CA PRO A 809 19.60 -38.69 31.61
C PRO A 809 19.58 -40.18 31.25
N PHE A 810 20.31 -40.60 30.21
CA PHE A 810 20.38 -41.98 29.72
C PHE A 810 21.78 -42.32 29.22
N ASP A 811 22.09 -43.62 29.18
CA ASP A 811 23.32 -44.16 28.61
C ASP A 811 23.09 -44.61 27.16
N LEU A 812 23.94 -44.11 26.25
CA LEU A 812 23.89 -44.44 24.81
C LEU A 812 24.69 -45.71 24.48
N GLY A 813 25.49 -46.24 25.40
CA GLY A 813 26.21 -47.51 25.25
C GLY A 813 27.24 -47.53 24.11
N GLY A 814 27.71 -46.37 23.65
CA GLY A 814 28.69 -46.22 22.56
C GLY A 814 28.17 -46.63 21.17
N LYS A 815 26.86 -46.86 21.01
CA LYS A 815 26.25 -47.26 19.74
C LYS A 815 26.10 -46.06 18.80
N PRO A 816 26.10 -46.26 17.46
CA PRO A 816 25.75 -45.20 16.53
C PRO A 816 24.38 -44.59 16.89
N THR A 817 24.38 -43.28 17.12
CA THR A 817 23.22 -42.56 17.69
C THR A 817 22.74 -41.50 16.71
N PHE A 818 21.46 -41.56 16.37
CA PHE A 818 20.80 -40.64 15.44
C PHE A 818 19.93 -39.66 16.22
N LEU A 819 20.13 -38.37 15.97
CA LEU A 819 19.46 -37.28 16.67
C LEU A 819 18.40 -36.63 15.79
N MET A 820 17.19 -36.43 16.31
CA MET A 820 16.18 -35.55 15.75
C MET A 820 15.91 -34.39 16.71
N VAL A 821 15.92 -33.16 16.21
CA VAL A 821 15.67 -31.93 17.01
C VAL A 821 14.48 -31.17 16.43
N GLY A 822 13.45 -30.96 17.25
CA GLY A 822 12.28 -30.15 16.90
C GLY A 822 11.00 -30.60 17.60
N THR A 823 9.97 -29.74 17.55
CA THR A 823 8.63 -30.10 18.05
C THR A 823 8.08 -31.30 17.26
N ILE A 824 7.47 -32.26 17.96
CA ILE A 824 6.90 -33.45 17.33
C ILE A 824 5.60 -33.07 16.62
N GLU A 825 5.63 -33.01 15.29
CA GLU A 825 4.53 -32.60 14.41
C GLU A 825 4.38 -33.57 13.23
N PRO A 826 3.19 -33.68 12.59
CA PRO A 826 2.93 -34.63 11.50
C PRO A 826 3.91 -34.52 10.32
N ARG A 827 4.29 -33.28 9.95
CA ARG A 827 5.21 -33.01 8.84
C ARG A 827 6.68 -33.35 9.13
N LYS A 828 7.07 -33.55 10.40
CA LYS A 828 8.48 -33.67 10.80
C LYS A 828 9.04 -35.09 10.64
N GLY A 829 8.24 -36.03 10.13
CA GLY A 829 8.71 -37.37 9.78
C GLY A 829 8.99 -38.30 10.97
N HIS A 830 8.61 -37.94 12.19
CA HIS A 830 8.85 -38.76 13.39
C HIS A 830 8.21 -40.15 13.30
N ALA A 831 6.97 -40.27 12.81
CA ALA A 831 6.29 -41.55 12.66
C ALA A 831 7.02 -42.49 11.68
N GLN A 832 7.37 -41.97 10.50
CA GLN A 832 8.16 -42.70 9.50
C GLN A 832 9.53 -43.12 10.06
N THR A 833 10.14 -42.26 10.86
CA THR A 833 11.44 -42.54 11.47
C THR A 833 11.36 -43.70 12.47
N VAL A 834 10.36 -43.71 13.34
CA VAL A 834 10.17 -44.82 14.28
C VAL A 834 10.00 -46.14 13.53
N GLU A 835 9.20 -46.15 12.47
CA GLU A 835 9.00 -47.34 11.62
C GLU A 835 10.28 -47.77 10.89
N ALA A 836 11.10 -46.81 10.44
CA ALA A 836 12.38 -47.10 9.83
C ALA A 836 13.35 -47.75 10.84
N PHE A 837 13.38 -47.24 12.08
CA PHE A 837 14.21 -47.81 13.14
C PHE A 837 13.72 -49.18 13.62
N GLU A 838 12.41 -49.41 13.66
CA GLU A 838 11.84 -50.75 13.89
C GLU A 838 12.36 -51.75 12.83
N ALA A 839 12.40 -51.34 11.56
CA ALA A 839 12.96 -52.16 10.50
C ALA A 839 14.48 -52.39 10.68
N LEU A 840 15.25 -51.35 11.04
CA LEU A 840 16.69 -51.47 11.32
C LEU A 840 16.98 -52.42 12.49
N TRP A 841 16.24 -52.30 13.59
CA TRP A 841 16.39 -53.17 14.74
C TRP A 841 15.99 -54.62 14.42
N ALA A 842 14.94 -54.83 13.61
CA ALA A 842 14.53 -56.15 13.14
C ALA A 842 15.58 -56.79 12.20
N ARG A 843 16.30 -55.96 11.42
CA ARG A 843 17.43 -56.39 10.57
C ARG A 843 18.73 -56.61 11.38
N GLY A 844 18.73 -56.36 12.69
CA GLY A 844 19.84 -56.64 13.60
C GLY A 844 20.83 -55.49 13.77
N HIS A 845 20.50 -54.27 13.34
CA HIS A 845 21.35 -53.09 13.57
C HIS A 845 21.28 -52.62 15.03
N GLU A 846 22.43 -52.46 15.66
CA GLU A 846 22.56 -51.91 17.02
C GLU A 846 22.74 -50.39 16.98
N VAL A 847 21.64 -49.66 16.78
CA VAL A 847 21.62 -48.19 16.66
C VAL A 847 20.63 -47.55 17.63
N ASN A 848 20.91 -46.32 18.06
CA ASN A 848 20.03 -45.53 18.91
C ASN A 848 19.30 -44.44 18.11
N LEU A 849 18.04 -44.18 18.47
CA LEU A 849 17.26 -43.02 18.04
C LEU A 849 16.98 -42.11 19.23
N VAL A 850 17.42 -40.86 19.16
CA VAL A 850 17.16 -39.82 20.17
C VAL A 850 16.31 -38.73 19.57
N LEU A 851 15.16 -38.46 20.19
CA LEU A 851 14.25 -37.38 19.84
C LEU A 851 14.37 -36.26 20.88
N ILE A 852 14.53 -35.01 20.46
CA ILE A 852 14.50 -33.83 21.32
C ILE A 852 13.40 -32.89 20.86
N GLY A 853 12.43 -32.64 21.74
CA GLY A 853 11.40 -31.63 21.56
C GLY A 853 10.05 -32.03 22.14
N LYS A 854 9.23 -31.01 22.41
CA LYS A 854 7.91 -31.17 23.01
C LYS A 854 6.90 -31.80 22.02
N PRO A 855 5.84 -32.46 22.52
CA PRO A 855 4.67 -32.79 21.70
C PRO A 855 4.08 -31.54 21.04
N GLY A 856 3.83 -31.61 19.72
CA GLY A 856 3.06 -30.62 18.97
C GLY A 856 1.58 -31.01 18.88
N TRP A 857 0.99 -30.77 17.72
CA TRP A 857 -0.42 -31.05 17.42
C TRP A 857 -0.59 -32.33 16.59
N ARG A 858 -1.77 -32.97 16.65
CA ARG A 858 -2.14 -34.18 15.88
C ARG A 858 -1.15 -35.34 16.00
N VAL A 859 -0.51 -35.48 17.16
CA VAL A 859 0.52 -36.50 17.41
C VAL A 859 0.21 -37.38 18.62
N ASP A 860 -1.01 -37.35 19.17
CA ASP A 860 -1.36 -38.10 20.37
C ASP A 860 -1.11 -39.61 20.22
N GLU A 861 -1.44 -40.18 19.06
CA GLU A 861 -1.18 -41.59 18.76
C GLU A 861 0.34 -41.88 18.72
N LEU A 862 1.10 -41.03 18.05
CA LEU A 862 2.55 -41.16 17.96
C LEU A 862 3.22 -41.00 19.33
N VAL A 863 2.82 -40.02 20.12
CA VAL A 863 3.33 -39.78 21.48
C VAL A 863 3.05 -40.99 22.38
N ASN A 864 1.84 -41.55 22.29
CA ASN A 864 1.50 -42.77 23.02
C ASN A 864 2.32 -43.98 22.55
N ARG A 865 2.57 -44.11 21.24
CA ARG A 865 3.44 -45.13 20.66
C ARG A 865 4.87 -44.99 21.18
N LEU A 866 5.45 -43.79 21.12
CA LEU A 866 6.81 -43.51 21.60
C LEU A 866 7.00 -43.88 23.09
N ARG A 867 6.03 -43.53 23.95
CA ARG A 867 6.09 -43.81 25.39
C ARG A 867 5.97 -45.30 25.74
N LYS A 868 5.23 -46.06 24.92
CA LYS A 868 4.96 -47.49 25.16
C LYS A 868 5.80 -48.42 24.30
N HIS A 869 6.72 -47.88 23.51
CA HIS A 869 7.53 -48.64 22.57
C HIS A 869 8.46 -49.61 23.31
N ASP A 870 8.63 -50.83 22.80
CA ASP A 870 9.44 -51.88 23.47
C ASP A 870 10.92 -51.50 23.63
N GLU A 871 11.41 -50.63 22.75
CA GLU A 871 12.79 -50.09 22.78
C GLU A 871 12.94 -48.78 23.57
N ALA A 872 11.87 -48.25 24.15
CA ALA A 872 11.92 -47.01 24.94
C ALA A 872 12.84 -47.17 26.15
N GLY A 873 13.80 -46.24 26.31
CA GLY A 873 14.83 -46.28 27.35
C GLY A 873 15.94 -47.30 27.12
N ARG A 874 15.95 -48.00 25.98
CA ARG A 874 17.01 -48.96 25.58
C ARG A 874 17.75 -48.51 24.32
N ARG A 875 17.02 -48.31 23.23
CA ARG A 875 17.52 -47.86 21.93
C ARG A 875 16.72 -46.68 21.37
N LEU A 876 15.55 -46.40 21.94
CA LEU A 876 14.73 -45.22 21.66
C LEU A 876 14.69 -44.31 22.88
N PHE A 877 15.14 -43.06 22.73
CA PHE A 877 15.15 -42.06 23.79
C PHE A 877 14.41 -40.80 23.34
N TRP A 878 13.62 -40.20 24.23
CA TRP A 878 12.89 -38.97 23.94
C TRP A 878 13.01 -37.98 25.10
N LEU A 879 13.54 -36.79 24.80
CA LEU A 879 13.64 -35.64 25.70
C LEU A 879 12.62 -34.58 25.28
N GLU A 880 11.51 -34.49 26.03
CA GLU A 880 10.46 -33.50 25.75
C GLU A 880 10.93 -32.06 25.96
N ARG A 881 11.84 -31.86 26.93
CA ARG A 881 12.42 -30.56 27.28
C ARG A 881 13.90 -30.75 27.57
N ALA A 882 14.74 -30.49 26.58
CA ALA A 882 16.18 -30.37 26.77
C ALA A 882 16.50 -28.92 27.14
N ASP A 883 17.39 -28.72 28.11
CA ASP A 883 18.06 -27.43 28.27
C ASP A 883 19.23 -27.29 27.27
N ASP A 884 19.85 -26.12 27.22
CA ASP A 884 20.93 -25.83 26.26
C ASP A 884 22.12 -26.78 26.47
N SER A 885 22.44 -27.16 27.72
CA SER A 885 23.55 -28.08 28.02
C SER A 885 23.28 -29.49 27.48
N GLN A 886 22.05 -29.98 27.62
CA GLN A 886 21.61 -31.27 27.09
C GLN A 886 21.57 -31.28 25.57
N LEU A 887 21.12 -30.20 24.94
CA LEU A 887 21.11 -30.08 23.48
C LEU A 887 22.54 -30.05 22.92
N ILE A 888 23.45 -29.29 23.53
CA ILE A 888 24.87 -29.25 23.17
C ILE A 888 25.51 -30.63 23.35
N ALA A 889 25.29 -31.29 24.49
CA ALA A 889 25.76 -32.65 24.74
C ALA A 889 25.30 -33.63 23.66
N MET A 890 24.04 -33.53 23.22
CA MET A 890 23.52 -34.36 22.13
C MET A 890 24.17 -34.06 20.78
N TYR A 891 24.41 -32.79 20.44
CA TYR A 891 25.15 -32.45 19.22
C TYR A 891 26.63 -32.89 19.28
N GLN A 892 27.25 -32.97 20.46
CA GLN A 892 28.62 -33.45 20.61
C GLN A 892 28.73 -34.98 20.51
N THR A 893 27.73 -35.71 21.00
CA THR A 893 27.75 -37.18 21.13
C THR A 893 27.08 -37.93 19.99
N ALA A 894 26.10 -37.33 19.32
CA ALA A 894 25.40 -37.97 18.21
C ALA A 894 26.36 -38.36 17.07
N SER A 895 26.04 -39.48 16.41
CA SER A 895 26.75 -39.93 15.21
C SER A 895 26.24 -39.26 13.94
N ALA A 896 24.95 -38.91 13.90
CA ALA A 896 24.36 -38.10 12.84
C ALA A 896 23.10 -37.36 13.32
N LEU A 897 22.82 -36.22 12.70
CA LEU A 897 21.49 -35.60 12.71
C LEU A 897 20.62 -36.26 11.63
N LEU A 898 19.40 -36.64 11.98
CA LEU A 898 18.37 -37.07 11.04
C LEU A 898 17.29 -35.98 10.90
N ALA A 899 17.11 -35.48 9.68
CA ALA A 899 16.16 -34.44 9.32
C ALA A 899 15.14 -34.97 8.27
N PRO A 900 14.12 -35.75 8.70
CA PRO A 900 13.22 -36.44 7.79
C PRO A 900 11.97 -35.63 7.42
N SER A 901 11.95 -34.33 7.77
CA SER A 901 10.84 -33.41 7.52
C SER A 901 10.32 -33.49 6.08
N GLU A 902 9.00 -33.37 5.91
CA GLU A 902 8.30 -33.28 4.62
C GLU A 902 8.08 -31.81 4.17
N GLY A 903 8.48 -30.84 5.00
CA GLY A 903 8.44 -29.40 4.69
C GLY A 903 9.04 -28.57 5.82
N GLU A 904 9.84 -27.56 5.46
CA GLU A 904 10.53 -26.64 6.37
C GLU A 904 10.70 -25.27 5.71
N GLY A 905 10.87 -24.22 6.51
CA GLY A 905 11.21 -22.88 6.01
C GLY A 905 12.71 -22.62 5.84
N PHE A 906 13.56 -23.30 6.64
CA PHE A 906 15.02 -23.12 6.59
C PHE A 906 15.77 -24.38 7.05
N GLY A 907 15.62 -24.77 8.33
CA GLY A 907 16.28 -25.96 8.88
C GLY A 907 17.49 -25.68 9.76
N LEU A 908 17.36 -24.79 10.76
CA LEU A 908 18.44 -24.47 11.72
C LEU A 908 19.16 -25.70 12.33
N PRO A 909 18.49 -26.81 12.68
CA PRO A 909 19.19 -27.99 13.22
C PRO A 909 20.28 -28.54 12.30
N LEU A 910 20.16 -28.40 10.97
CA LEU A 910 21.20 -28.84 10.02
C LEU A 910 22.49 -28.06 10.25
N ILE A 911 22.37 -26.74 10.40
CA ILE A 911 23.51 -25.85 10.63
C ILE A 911 24.10 -26.08 12.03
N GLU A 912 23.25 -26.20 13.04
CA GLU A 912 23.67 -26.49 14.43
C GLU A 912 24.46 -27.82 14.47
N ALA A 913 23.98 -28.88 13.81
CA ALA A 913 24.71 -30.15 13.71
C ALA A 913 26.07 -30.02 12.99
N ALA A 914 26.11 -29.27 11.88
CA ALA A 914 27.33 -29.01 11.13
C ALA A 914 28.39 -28.27 11.95
N GLN A 915 28.00 -27.31 12.80
CA GLN A 915 28.92 -26.60 13.70
C GLN A 915 29.64 -27.53 14.68
N TYR A 916 28.99 -28.61 15.12
CA TYR A 916 29.61 -29.66 15.93
C TYR A 916 30.28 -30.76 15.10
N GLY A 917 30.38 -30.58 13.77
CA GLY A 917 30.94 -31.55 12.84
C GLY A 917 30.14 -32.85 12.74
N ARG A 918 28.84 -32.82 13.05
CA ARG A 918 27.98 -34.00 12.96
C ARG A 918 27.48 -34.20 11.54
N PRO A 919 27.63 -35.41 10.96
CA PRO A 919 27.02 -35.76 9.69
C PRO A 919 25.51 -35.55 9.69
N ILE A 920 24.97 -35.13 8.54
CA ILE A 920 23.55 -34.88 8.34
C ILE A 920 22.96 -35.92 7.40
N ILE A 921 21.83 -36.51 7.78
CA ILE A 921 20.97 -37.32 6.92
C ILE A 921 19.66 -36.56 6.78
N ALA A 922 19.32 -36.13 5.58
CA ALA A 922 18.17 -35.26 5.34
C ALA A 922 17.26 -35.82 4.24
N ARG A 923 15.96 -35.50 4.30
CA ARG A 923 15.09 -35.70 3.14
C ARG A 923 15.56 -34.77 2.01
N ASP A 924 15.47 -35.24 0.77
CA ASP A 924 15.68 -34.42 -0.41
C ASP A 924 14.55 -33.38 -0.57
N LEU A 925 14.69 -32.25 0.15
CA LEU A 925 13.81 -31.09 0.09
C LEU A 925 14.55 -29.91 -0.55
N PRO A 926 13.88 -29.06 -1.35
CA PRO A 926 14.52 -27.89 -1.96
C PRO A 926 15.25 -26.99 -0.96
N VAL A 927 14.64 -26.69 0.19
CA VAL A 927 15.27 -25.86 1.23
C VAL A 927 16.48 -26.54 1.90
N PHE A 928 16.47 -27.87 2.03
CA PHE A 928 17.62 -28.60 2.56
C PHE A 928 18.74 -28.72 1.54
N GLN A 929 18.42 -28.75 0.25
CA GLN A 929 19.42 -28.62 -0.82
C GLN A 929 20.02 -27.21 -0.83
N GLU A 930 19.20 -26.18 -0.61
CA GLU A 930 19.66 -24.79 -0.48
C GLU A 930 20.61 -24.59 0.71
N VAL A 931 20.28 -25.16 1.87
CA VAL A 931 21.07 -24.97 3.10
C VAL A 931 22.28 -25.90 3.18
N ALA A 932 22.11 -27.19 2.88
CA ALA A 932 23.18 -28.18 3.08
C ALA A 932 23.93 -28.58 1.80
N GLY A 933 23.35 -28.41 0.60
CA GLY A 933 24.01 -28.77 -0.66
C GLY A 933 24.67 -30.15 -0.61
N GLU A 934 25.94 -30.28 -1.00
CA GLU A 934 26.65 -31.56 -0.98
C GLU A 934 27.08 -32.06 0.43
N HIS A 935 26.75 -31.32 1.49
CA HIS A 935 27.19 -31.60 2.87
C HIS A 935 26.25 -32.51 3.67
N ALA A 936 25.23 -33.09 3.04
CA ALA A 936 24.30 -34.02 3.66
C ALA A 936 24.12 -35.30 2.83
N HIS A 937 23.74 -36.39 3.50
CA HIS A 937 23.28 -37.61 2.86
C HIS A 937 21.77 -37.56 2.66
N TYR A 938 21.32 -37.56 1.40
CA TYR A 938 19.91 -37.40 1.09
C TYR A 938 19.18 -38.71 0.89
N PHE A 939 17.91 -38.74 1.29
CA PHE A 939 16.97 -39.79 0.95
C PHE A 939 15.66 -39.21 0.41
N SER A 940 14.96 -40.01 -0.39
CA SER A 940 13.68 -39.65 -0.99
C SER A 940 12.59 -40.64 -0.58
N GLY A 941 11.33 -40.23 -0.75
CA GLY A 941 10.19 -41.10 -0.49
C GLY A 941 9.71 -41.09 0.96
N THR A 942 8.49 -41.54 1.14
CA THR A 942 7.71 -41.33 2.36
C THR A 942 7.43 -42.59 3.16
N ASP A 943 7.85 -43.72 2.61
CA ASP A 943 7.75 -45.02 3.28
C ASP A 943 8.96 -45.22 4.19
N ALA A 944 8.79 -46.00 5.24
CA ALA A 944 9.85 -46.27 6.20
C ALA A 944 11.03 -47.06 5.59
N ALA A 945 10.77 -47.94 4.63
CA ALA A 945 11.80 -48.81 4.04
C ALA A 945 12.90 -48.03 3.29
N PRO A 946 12.60 -47.10 2.36
CA PRO A 946 13.63 -46.26 1.73
C PRO A 946 14.47 -45.45 2.73
N MET A 947 13.88 -45.00 3.84
CA MET A 947 14.61 -44.29 4.89
C MET A 947 15.55 -45.24 5.64
N ALA A 948 15.09 -46.44 6.02
CA ALA A 948 15.94 -47.45 6.65
C ALA A 948 17.11 -47.84 5.74
N ASP A 949 16.87 -48.06 4.45
CA ASP A 949 17.89 -48.41 3.47
C ASP A 949 18.92 -47.27 3.30
N ALA A 950 18.48 -46.00 3.34
CA ALA A 950 19.37 -44.84 3.32
C ALA A 950 20.22 -44.74 4.59
N ILE A 951 19.65 -45.02 5.77
CA ILE A 951 20.40 -45.06 7.04
C ILE A 951 21.43 -46.20 7.03
N GLU A 952 21.08 -47.38 6.54
CA GLU A 952 22.03 -48.49 6.36
C GLU A 952 23.16 -48.11 5.42
N ARG A 953 22.82 -47.51 4.29
CA ARG A 953 23.81 -47.04 3.33
C ARG A 953 24.73 -46.00 3.96
N TRP A 954 24.17 -45.07 4.74
CA TRP A 954 24.95 -44.10 5.49
C TRP A 954 25.86 -44.78 6.51
N LEU A 955 25.39 -45.79 7.26
CA LEU A 955 26.22 -46.55 8.22
C LEU A 955 27.43 -47.22 7.54
N GLU A 956 27.24 -47.79 6.35
CA GLU A 956 28.33 -48.36 5.55
C GLU A 956 29.37 -47.31 5.14
N LEU A 957 28.91 -46.13 4.73
CA LEU A 957 29.79 -45.01 4.36
C LEU A 957 30.47 -44.42 5.60
N PHE A 958 29.76 -44.34 6.72
CA PHE A 958 30.26 -43.85 7.99
C PHE A 958 31.41 -44.71 8.51
N ALA A 959 31.24 -46.04 8.50
CA ALA A 959 32.29 -46.99 8.88
C ALA A 959 33.55 -46.89 7.99
N LYS A 960 33.42 -46.44 6.75
CA LYS A 960 34.52 -46.25 5.78
C LYS A 960 35.10 -44.82 5.80
N GLY A 961 34.53 -43.89 6.57
CA GLY A 961 34.87 -42.47 6.50
C GLY A 961 34.54 -41.82 5.15
N ALA A 962 33.66 -42.42 4.35
CA ALA A 962 33.29 -42.00 2.99
C ALA A 962 31.92 -41.31 2.91
N HIS A 963 31.34 -40.94 4.06
CA HIS A 963 30.09 -40.19 4.12
C HIS A 963 30.33 -38.69 3.82
N PRO A 964 29.32 -37.97 3.30
CA PRO A 964 29.41 -36.52 3.14
C PRO A 964 29.83 -35.81 4.43
N GLN A 965 30.81 -34.93 4.33
CA GLN A 965 31.32 -34.18 5.49
C GLN A 965 30.51 -32.90 5.70
N SER A 966 29.84 -32.82 6.84
CA SER A 966 28.98 -31.67 7.19
C SER A 966 29.74 -30.51 7.83
N SER A 967 30.99 -30.69 8.28
CA SER A 967 31.81 -29.64 8.91
C SER A 967 32.19 -28.49 7.96
N GLY A 968 32.08 -28.69 6.64
CA GLY A 968 32.31 -27.66 5.63
C GLY A 968 31.07 -26.88 5.21
N LEU A 969 29.90 -27.15 5.80
CA LEU A 969 28.64 -26.50 5.44
C LEU A 969 28.74 -24.98 5.68
N PRO A 970 28.50 -24.13 4.66
CA PRO A 970 28.54 -22.68 4.84
C PRO A 970 27.32 -22.21 5.64
N TRP A 971 27.55 -21.33 6.61
CA TRP A 971 26.49 -20.77 7.44
C TRP A 971 26.78 -19.33 7.83
N LEU A 972 25.74 -18.59 8.25
CA LEU A 972 25.84 -17.18 8.61
C LEU A 972 25.84 -16.97 10.12
N THR A 973 26.60 -15.98 10.57
CA THR A 973 26.42 -15.41 11.90
C THR A 973 25.12 -14.60 11.97
N TRP A 974 24.58 -14.36 13.17
CA TRP A 974 23.43 -13.47 13.35
C TRP A 974 23.73 -12.06 12.84
N ALA A 975 24.95 -11.56 13.04
CA ALA A 975 25.40 -10.29 12.50
C ALA A 975 25.42 -10.25 10.97
N GLN A 976 25.77 -11.37 10.31
CA GLN A 976 25.69 -11.49 8.85
C GLN A 976 24.24 -11.59 8.36
N SER A 977 23.40 -12.35 9.07
CA SER A 977 21.97 -12.50 8.79
C SER A 977 21.22 -11.16 8.89
N ALA A 978 21.47 -10.38 9.95
CA ALA A 978 20.88 -9.06 10.14
C ALA A 978 21.33 -8.06 9.06
N ARG A 979 22.60 -8.11 8.65
CA ARG A 979 23.10 -7.30 7.53
C ARG A 979 22.41 -7.67 6.21
N GLN A 980 22.27 -8.96 5.91
CA GLN A 980 21.57 -9.40 4.70
C GLN A 980 20.10 -8.97 4.72
N LEU A 981 19.41 -9.05 5.86
CA LEU A 981 18.04 -8.53 6.00
C LEU A 981 17.99 -7.01 5.73
N ALA A 982 18.93 -6.24 6.28
CA ALA A 982 19.02 -4.80 6.05
C ALA A 982 19.33 -4.45 4.59
N ASP A 983 20.23 -5.17 3.94
CA ASP A 983 20.57 -4.99 2.51
C ASP A 983 19.34 -5.17 1.60
N VAL A 984 18.41 -6.05 1.97
CA VAL A 984 17.12 -6.19 1.27
C VAL A 984 16.16 -5.07 1.66
N ALA A 985 15.89 -4.89 2.96
CA ALA A 985 14.86 -4.00 3.47
C ALA A 985 15.13 -2.51 3.19
N VAL A 986 16.38 -2.07 3.32
CA VAL A 986 16.78 -0.66 3.10
C VAL A 986 17.75 -0.49 1.95
N GLY A 987 18.60 -1.49 1.65
CA GLY A 987 19.58 -1.44 0.55
C GLY A 987 18.99 -1.71 -0.83
N GLY A 988 17.75 -2.21 -0.91
CA GLY A 988 17.06 -2.46 -2.17
C GLY A 988 17.53 -3.71 -2.94
N GLN A 989 18.24 -4.64 -2.30
CA GLN A 989 18.71 -5.89 -2.91
C GLN A 989 17.60 -6.94 -3.06
N TRP A 990 16.55 -6.60 -3.81
CA TRP A 990 15.42 -7.49 -4.05
C TRP A 990 15.78 -8.62 -5.01
N HIS A 991 15.30 -9.83 -4.73
CA HIS A 991 15.53 -11.00 -5.57
C HIS A 991 14.68 -10.97 -6.84
N ASP A 992 13.42 -10.56 -6.70
CA ASP A 992 12.43 -10.58 -7.77
C ASP A 992 11.32 -9.54 -7.52
N SER A 993 10.45 -9.35 -8.52
CA SER A 993 9.20 -8.62 -8.39
C SER A 993 8.06 -9.38 -9.06
N TRP A 994 6.88 -9.31 -8.47
CA TRP A 994 5.67 -9.93 -8.99
C TRP A 994 4.59 -8.90 -9.24
N SER A 995 3.95 -8.93 -10.40
CA SER A 995 2.75 -8.14 -10.70
C SER A 995 1.61 -9.09 -11.08
N PRO A 996 0.35 -8.72 -10.82
CA PRO A 996 -0.80 -9.51 -11.27
C PRO A 996 -0.72 -9.80 -12.77
N GLY A 997 -0.53 -11.07 -13.12
CA GLY A 997 -0.41 -11.54 -14.49
C GLY A 997 -1.74 -12.03 -15.06
N SER A 998 -1.72 -12.45 -16.33
CA SER A 998 -2.85 -13.12 -16.99
C SER A 998 -2.99 -14.60 -16.60
N VAL A 999 -1.97 -15.17 -15.96
CA VAL A 999 -1.97 -16.57 -15.51
C VAL A 999 -2.60 -16.68 -14.14
N ARG A 1000 -3.61 -17.54 -14.01
CA ARG A 1000 -4.21 -17.94 -12.73
C ARG A 1000 -3.81 -19.38 -12.41
N ARG A 1001 -3.65 -19.69 -11.13
CA ARG A 1001 -3.33 -21.04 -10.66
C ARG A 1001 -4.23 -21.43 -9.49
N PHE A 1002 -4.62 -22.69 -9.40
CA PHE A 1002 -5.25 -23.22 -8.19
C PHE A 1002 -4.64 -24.59 -7.85
N ALA A 1003 -4.00 -24.71 -6.69
CA ALA A 1003 -3.42 -25.95 -6.21
C ALA A 1003 -4.47 -26.84 -5.50
N ALA A 1004 -4.18 -28.14 -5.41
CA ALA A 1004 -5.01 -29.10 -4.67
C ALA A 1004 -5.18 -28.77 -3.18
N SER A 1005 -4.22 -28.04 -2.61
CA SER A 1005 -4.23 -27.51 -1.24
C SER A 1005 -4.96 -26.18 -1.09
N ASP A 1006 -5.49 -25.57 -2.17
CA ASP A 1006 -6.27 -24.34 -2.07
C ASP A 1006 -7.45 -24.54 -1.11
N TYR A 1007 -7.46 -23.79 -0.02
CA TYR A 1007 -8.45 -23.94 1.04
C TYR A 1007 -9.83 -23.43 0.67
N ARG A 1008 -9.93 -22.65 -0.42
CA ARG A 1008 -11.20 -22.16 -0.96
C ARG A 1008 -11.84 -23.19 -1.89
N ALA A 1009 -11.13 -24.28 -2.19
CA ALA A 1009 -11.62 -25.32 -3.08
C ALA A 1009 -12.70 -26.18 -2.41
N GLU A 1010 -13.70 -26.55 -3.21
CA GLU A 1010 -14.73 -27.51 -2.83
C GLU A 1010 -14.33 -28.93 -3.24
N ALA A 1011 -14.68 -29.92 -2.43
CA ALA A 1011 -14.56 -31.32 -2.78
C ALA A 1011 -15.62 -32.14 -2.04
N THR A 1012 -16.23 -33.10 -2.71
CA THR A 1012 -17.19 -34.04 -2.11
C THR A 1012 -16.62 -35.44 -1.95
N VAL A 1013 -15.53 -35.76 -2.67
CA VAL A 1013 -14.83 -37.06 -2.61
C VAL A 1013 -13.32 -36.86 -2.60
N GLY A 1014 -12.60 -37.93 -2.26
CA GLY A 1014 -11.14 -37.92 -2.17
C GLY A 1014 -10.59 -37.30 -0.89
N SER A 1015 -9.28 -37.43 -0.70
CA SER A 1015 -8.57 -36.91 0.48
C SER A 1015 -7.39 -36.06 0.05
N LEU A 1016 -7.10 -35.01 0.83
CA LEU A 1016 -5.89 -34.20 0.68
C LEU A 1016 -4.80 -34.80 1.57
N ALA A 1017 -3.68 -35.17 0.97
CA ALA A 1017 -2.48 -35.57 1.67
C ALA A 1017 -1.26 -35.09 0.88
N ARG A 1018 -0.28 -34.50 1.56
CA ARG A 1018 0.97 -34.07 0.91
C ARG A 1018 0.78 -33.08 -0.23
N GLY A 1019 -0.16 -32.15 -0.07
CA GLY A 1019 -0.45 -31.14 -1.10
C GLY A 1019 -1.09 -31.70 -2.38
N ARG A 1020 -1.48 -32.99 -2.39
CA ARG A 1020 -2.14 -33.66 -3.51
C ARG A 1020 -3.49 -34.20 -3.09
N ARG A 1021 -4.46 -34.17 -3.99
CA ARG A 1021 -5.80 -34.69 -3.72
C ARG A 1021 -6.06 -35.96 -4.53
N SER A 1022 -6.21 -37.08 -3.85
CA SER A 1022 -6.41 -38.38 -4.48
C SER A 1022 -7.86 -38.84 -4.37
N SER A 1023 -8.41 -39.41 -5.44
CA SER A 1023 -9.76 -39.94 -5.48
C SER A 1023 -9.92 -41.15 -4.56
N SER A 1024 -11.10 -41.31 -3.98
CA SER A 1024 -11.46 -42.46 -3.12
C SER A 1024 -12.16 -43.58 -3.90
N GLN A 1025 -12.02 -43.61 -5.24
CA GLN A 1025 -12.75 -44.51 -6.15
C GLN A 1025 -14.29 -44.44 -6.03
N VAL A 1026 -14.83 -43.37 -5.43
CA VAL A 1026 -16.25 -43.06 -5.29
C VAL A 1026 -16.62 -41.91 -6.24
N PRO A 1027 -17.77 -41.96 -6.94
CA PRO A 1027 -18.19 -40.87 -7.82
C PRO A 1027 -18.38 -39.55 -7.08
N GLY A 1028 -17.91 -38.44 -7.64
CA GLY A 1028 -18.17 -37.10 -7.09
C GLY A 1028 -17.21 -36.02 -7.59
N LEU A 1029 -17.28 -34.85 -6.94
CA LEU A 1029 -16.38 -33.73 -7.16
C LEU A 1029 -15.06 -34.00 -6.42
N LEU A 1030 -14.00 -34.29 -7.17
CA LEU A 1030 -12.66 -34.39 -6.62
C LEU A 1030 -12.13 -33.01 -6.25
N TYR A 1031 -12.33 -32.01 -7.10
CA TYR A 1031 -11.86 -30.65 -6.85
C TYR A 1031 -12.70 -29.61 -7.59
N GLY A 1032 -13.13 -28.56 -6.92
CA GLY A 1032 -13.78 -27.39 -7.50
C GLY A 1032 -13.07 -26.12 -7.08
N THR A 1033 -12.67 -25.27 -8.02
CA THR A 1033 -12.08 -23.96 -7.69
C THR A 1033 -13.08 -23.09 -6.92
N PRO A 1034 -12.63 -22.07 -6.17
CA PRO A 1034 -13.51 -20.93 -5.86
C PRO A 1034 -14.03 -20.30 -7.16
N THR A 1035 -15.10 -19.51 -7.06
CA THR A 1035 -15.55 -18.68 -8.19
C THR A 1035 -14.54 -17.56 -8.43
N PHE A 1036 -14.27 -17.25 -9.70
CA PHE A 1036 -13.36 -16.17 -10.07
C PHE A 1036 -13.83 -15.43 -11.32
N ALA A 1037 -13.40 -14.18 -11.44
CA ALA A 1037 -13.69 -13.36 -12.60
C ALA A 1037 -12.69 -13.61 -13.74
N MET A 1038 -13.18 -13.62 -14.97
CA MET A 1038 -12.38 -13.76 -16.18
C MET A 1038 -12.93 -12.81 -17.25
N SER A 1039 -12.06 -12.02 -17.86
CA SER A 1039 -12.45 -11.12 -18.93
C SER A 1039 -12.80 -11.88 -20.22
N ALA A 1040 -13.46 -11.20 -21.14
CA ALA A 1040 -13.67 -11.74 -22.49
C ALA A 1040 -12.31 -12.04 -23.16
N GLY A 1041 -12.16 -13.24 -23.71
CA GLY A 1041 -10.91 -13.72 -24.29
C GLY A 1041 -10.90 -15.21 -24.54
N ASN A 1042 -9.82 -15.72 -25.13
CA ASN A 1042 -9.58 -17.15 -25.26
C ASN A 1042 -8.56 -17.58 -24.22
N TYR A 1043 -8.80 -18.72 -23.61
CA TYR A 1043 -8.00 -19.22 -22.50
C TYR A 1043 -7.70 -20.71 -22.68
N GLU A 1044 -6.51 -21.11 -22.24
CA GLU A 1044 -6.13 -22.50 -22.06
C GLU A 1044 -6.13 -22.83 -20.56
N ILE A 1045 -6.82 -23.90 -20.21
CA ILE A 1045 -6.86 -24.49 -18.87
C ILE A 1045 -6.08 -25.79 -18.91
N VAL A 1046 -5.09 -25.92 -18.03
CA VAL A 1046 -4.20 -27.07 -17.90
C VAL A 1046 -4.41 -27.73 -16.55
N ILE A 1047 -4.62 -29.05 -16.53
CA ILE A 1047 -4.82 -29.86 -15.32
C ILE A 1047 -3.57 -30.73 -15.11
N MET A 1048 -2.93 -30.55 -13.97
CA MET A 1048 -1.74 -31.29 -13.55
C MET A 1048 -2.08 -32.34 -12.49
N GLY A 1049 -1.52 -33.54 -12.62
CA GLY A 1049 -1.72 -34.64 -11.70
C GLY A 1049 -1.27 -35.99 -12.28
N SER A 1050 -1.82 -37.08 -11.74
CA SER A 1050 -1.71 -38.42 -12.32
C SER A 1050 -3.08 -39.10 -12.42
N ARG A 1051 -3.25 -39.94 -13.43
CA ARG A 1051 -4.47 -40.75 -13.61
C ARG A 1051 -4.11 -42.19 -13.98
N GLU A 1052 -4.65 -43.12 -13.21
CA GLU A 1052 -4.51 -44.57 -13.36
C GLU A 1052 -5.89 -45.26 -13.32
N GLY A 1053 -5.99 -46.47 -13.89
CA GLY A 1053 -7.22 -47.28 -13.81
C GLY A 1053 -8.29 -47.01 -14.89
N GLY A 1054 -9.43 -47.69 -14.76
CA GLY A 1054 -10.45 -47.79 -15.82
C GLY A 1054 -11.68 -46.87 -15.68
N GLY A 1055 -11.90 -46.23 -14.53
CA GLY A 1055 -13.02 -45.31 -14.31
C GLY A 1055 -12.88 -43.98 -15.08
N SER A 1056 -13.99 -43.29 -15.30
CA SER A 1056 -14.00 -42.00 -16.02
C SER A 1056 -13.64 -40.83 -15.11
N ALA A 1057 -12.96 -39.83 -15.66
CA ALA A 1057 -12.67 -38.57 -14.99
C ALA A 1057 -12.62 -37.45 -16.03
N TRP A 1058 -13.18 -36.29 -15.69
CA TRP A 1058 -13.29 -35.15 -16.61
C TRP A 1058 -13.23 -33.83 -15.85
N VAL A 1059 -13.01 -32.76 -16.61
CA VAL A 1059 -13.06 -31.38 -16.12
C VAL A 1059 -14.24 -30.65 -16.78
N ASP A 1060 -15.03 -29.95 -15.98
CA ASP A 1060 -16.10 -29.06 -16.42
C ASP A 1060 -15.73 -27.60 -16.10
N VAL A 1061 -16.01 -26.69 -17.02
CA VAL A 1061 -15.86 -25.24 -16.86
C VAL A 1061 -17.24 -24.62 -16.88
N GLU A 1062 -17.65 -24.01 -15.78
CA GLU A 1062 -19.02 -23.54 -15.54
C GLU A 1062 -19.05 -22.04 -15.18
N ALA A 1063 -20.12 -21.34 -15.54
CA ALA A 1063 -20.38 -19.92 -15.24
C ALA A 1063 -21.86 -19.70 -14.88
N HIS A 1064 -22.21 -18.52 -14.36
CA HIS A 1064 -23.57 -18.13 -13.96
C HIS A 1064 -24.21 -19.10 -12.96
N GLY A 1065 -23.50 -19.37 -11.86
CA GLY A 1065 -23.97 -20.30 -10.82
C GLY A 1065 -24.16 -21.74 -11.30
N GLY A 1066 -23.44 -22.15 -12.35
CA GLY A 1066 -23.55 -23.49 -12.96
C GLY A 1066 -24.62 -23.61 -14.03
N ALA A 1067 -25.35 -22.53 -14.35
CA ALA A 1067 -26.36 -22.55 -15.41
C ALA A 1067 -25.76 -22.75 -16.81
N TRP A 1068 -24.49 -22.35 -17.00
CA TRP A 1068 -23.80 -22.48 -18.26
C TRP A 1068 -22.52 -23.30 -18.12
N ARG A 1069 -22.49 -24.46 -18.77
CA ARG A 1069 -21.25 -25.22 -18.99
C ARG A 1069 -20.58 -24.73 -20.28
N MET A 1070 -19.47 -24.03 -20.12
CA MET A 1070 -18.72 -23.41 -21.22
C MET A 1070 -17.84 -24.43 -21.95
N ALA A 1071 -17.24 -25.37 -21.22
CA ALA A 1071 -16.42 -26.43 -21.78
C ALA A 1071 -16.43 -27.68 -20.89
N SER A 1072 -16.13 -28.83 -21.48
CA SER A 1072 -15.94 -30.10 -20.78
C SER A 1072 -14.91 -30.95 -21.52
N ALA A 1073 -14.01 -31.61 -20.80
CA ALA A 1073 -13.02 -32.51 -21.40
C ALA A 1073 -12.67 -33.68 -20.49
N ALA A 1074 -12.49 -34.87 -21.07
CA ALA A 1074 -12.01 -36.03 -20.34
C ALA A 1074 -10.53 -35.87 -19.94
N LEU A 1075 -10.16 -36.36 -18.75
CA LEU A 1075 -8.77 -36.42 -18.32
C LEU A 1075 -8.07 -37.63 -18.93
N THR A 1076 -6.83 -37.44 -19.40
CA THR A 1076 -6.00 -38.48 -20.01
C THR A 1076 -5.23 -39.28 -18.95
N ALA A 1077 -4.97 -40.56 -19.22
CA ALA A 1077 -4.10 -41.38 -18.38
C ALA A 1077 -2.64 -40.96 -18.54
N GLY A 1078 -1.88 -40.98 -17.44
CA GLY A 1078 -0.47 -40.54 -17.41
C GLY A 1078 -0.13 -39.79 -16.13
N GLU A 1079 1.11 -39.30 -16.07
CA GLU A 1079 1.63 -38.43 -15.00
C GLU A 1079 2.01 -37.04 -15.58
N GLY A 1080 1.85 -36.00 -14.77
CA GLY A 1080 2.08 -34.61 -15.17
C GLY A 1080 0.84 -33.99 -15.78
N LEU A 1081 0.83 -33.78 -17.10
CA LEU A 1081 -0.31 -33.19 -17.81
C LEU A 1081 -1.41 -34.24 -18.03
N ILE A 1082 -2.52 -34.12 -17.31
CA ILE A 1082 -3.66 -35.05 -17.40
C ILE A 1082 -4.90 -34.42 -18.03
N GLY A 1083 -4.88 -33.12 -18.35
CA GLY A 1083 -6.00 -32.48 -19.03
C GLY A 1083 -5.63 -31.12 -19.63
N ARG A 1084 -6.23 -30.81 -20.78
CA ARG A 1084 -6.12 -29.51 -21.45
C ARG A 1084 -7.48 -29.12 -22.04
N VAL A 1085 -7.94 -27.90 -21.76
CA VAL A 1085 -9.24 -27.38 -22.21
C VAL A 1085 -9.06 -25.98 -22.77
N ALA A 1086 -9.50 -25.75 -24.00
CA ALA A 1086 -9.61 -24.40 -24.56
C ALA A 1086 -11.01 -23.84 -24.24
N VAL A 1087 -11.08 -22.61 -23.75
CA VAL A 1087 -12.33 -21.93 -23.38
C VAL A 1087 -12.36 -20.56 -24.02
N GLY A 1088 -13.39 -20.32 -24.85
CA GLY A 1088 -13.73 -19.00 -25.34
C GLY A 1088 -14.71 -18.31 -24.39
N VAL A 1089 -14.33 -17.16 -23.87
CA VAL A 1089 -15.17 -16.32 -23.01
C VAL A 1089 -15.59 -15.09 -23.80
N HIS A 1090 -16.88 -14.99 -24.12
CA HIS A 1090 -17.40 -13.99 -25.05
C HIS A 1090 -17.72 -12.64 -24.38
N GLU A 1091 -17.85 -12.63 -23.05
CA GLU A 1091 -18.08 -11.45 -22.22
C GLU A 1091 -17.36 -11.61 -20.88
N ASP A 1092 -17.15 -10.51 -20.15
CA ASP A 1092 -16.57 -10.60 -18.81
C ASP A 1092 -17.48 -11.41 -17.88
N VAL A 1093 -16.99 -12.55 -17.41
CA VAL A 1093 -17.69 -13.44 -16.47
C VAL A 1093 -17.15 -13.19 -15.07
N ARG A 1094 -18.02 -13.04 -14.06
CA ARG A 1094 -17.60 -12.73 -12.68
C ARG A 1094 -17.51 -13.96 -11.76
N ASP A 1095 -18.12 -15.08 -12.16
CA ASP A 1095 -18.37 -16.24 -11.28
C ASP A 1095 -17.98 -17.58 -11.92
N LEU A 1096 -16.94 -17.58 -12.76
CA LEU A 1096 -16.47 -18.78 -13.44
C LEU A 1096 -15.87 -19.79 -12.44
N ARG A 1097 -16.07 -21.07 -12.72
CA ARG A 1097 -15.64 -22.19 -11.89
C ARG A 1097 -15.10 -23.35 -12.72
N ILE A 1098 -14.05 -24.01 -12.22
CA ILE A 1098 -13.52 -25.25 -12.80
C ILE A 1098 -13.78 -26.41 -11.83
N ARG A 1099 -14.30 -27.52 -12.35
CA ARG A 1099 -14.67 -28.71 -11.57
C ARG A 1099 -14.03 -29.96 -12.14
N ILE A 1100 -13.30 -30.70 -11.32
CA ILE A 1100 -12.72 -32.00 -11.65
C ILE A 1100 -13.61 -33.08 -11.04
N MET A 1101 -14.24 -33.85 -11.91
CA MET A 1101 -15.21 -34.89 -11.58
C MET A 1101 -14.58 -36.27 -11.81
N VAL A 1102 -14.95 -37.22 -10.95
CA VAL A 1102 -14.51 -38.62 -11.03
C VAL A 1102 -15.69 -39.57 -10.86
N ASP A 1103 -15.65 -40.70 -11.55
CA ASP A 1103 -16.60 -41.82 -11.40
C ASP A 1103 -16.08 -42.93 -10.47
N ALA A 1104 -16.92 -43.95 -10.25
CA ALA A 1104 -16.54 -45.16 -9.54
C ALA A 1104 -15.36 -45.85 -10.25
N GLY A 1105 -14.34 -46.23 -9.48
CA GLY A 1105 -13.15 -46.90 -10.01
C GLY A 1105 -12.15 -46.01 -10.77
N ALA A 1106 -12.33 -44.68 -10.76
CA ALA A 1106 -11.33 -43.74 -11.24
C ALA A 1106 -10.23 -43.52 -10.18
N SER A 1107 -8.96 -43.71 -10.54
CA SER A 1107 -7.80 -43.34 -9.71
C SER A 1107 -7.17 -42.07 -10.27
N VAL A 1108 -7.42 -40.94 -9.61
CA VAL A 1108 -6.91 -39.63 -10.02
C VAL A 1108 -6.23 -38.99 -8.82
N THR A 1109 -5.01 -38.52 -9.00
CA THR A 1109 -4.31 -37.65 -8.04
C THR A 1109 -4.17 -36.27 -8.67
N PHE A 1110 -4.92 -35.31 -8.16
CA PHE A 1110 -4.90 -33.92 -8.62
C PHE A 1110 -3.83 -33.11 -7.88
N GLU A 1111 -3.09 -32.27 -8.62
CA GLU A 1111 -2.06 -31.38 -8.10
C GLU A 1111 -2.41 -29.90 -8.27
N SER A 1112 -2.72 -29.46 -9.49
CA SER A 1112 -3.08 -28.06 -9.74
C SER A 1112 -3.80 -27.87 -11.06
N VAL A 1113 -4.49 -26.74 -11.19
CA VAL A 1113 -5.02 -26.22 -12.44
C VAL A 1113 -4.38 -24.86 -12.73
N GLU A 1114 -3.98 -24.65 -13.98
CA GLU A 1114 -3.44 -23.39 -14.48
C GLU A 1114 -4.32 -22.86 -15.60
N ILE A 1115 -4.52 -21.55 -15.65
CA ILE A 1115 -5.34 -20.86 -16.65
C ILE A 1115 -4.48 -19.76 -17.24
N SER A 1116 -4.34 -19.74 -18.57
CA SER A 1116 -3.56 -18.74 -19.29
C SER A 1116 -4.35 -18.22 -20.49
N ALA A 1117 -4.21 -16.93 -20.81
CA ALA A 1117 -4.78 -16.37 -22.03
C ALA A 1117 -3.99 -16.88 -23.25
N THR A 1118 -4.69 -17.23 -24.33
CA THR A 1118 -4.11 -17.76 -25.58
C THR A 1118 -4.17 -16.78 -26.73
#